data_AF-A0A6L5F0K6-F1
#
_entry.id   AF-A0A6L5F0K6-F1
#
_cell.length_a   1.000
_cell.length_b   1.000
_cell.length_c   1.000
_cell.angle_alpha   90.00
_cell.angle_beta   90.00
_cell.angle_gamma   90.00
#
_symmetry.space_group_name_H-M   'P 1'
#
loop_
_entity.id
_entity.type
_entity.pdbx_description
1 polymer ?
#
loop_
_entity_poly.entity_id
_entity_poly.type
_entity_poly.pdbx_seq_one_letter_code
_entity_poly.pdbx_strand_id
1 'polypeptide(L)'
;MTQALRTRDSPGTERRNLVLLWAGQFVNTAGLMMLVPIMPFYLDQIGTSGTTETQTWAGVAIAAPALALTLATPLWGRLGDRIGRKWMVVRALLGLAVAMVVMATAATPLLLVAGRLLQGTLGGVVEAAAAFAGSTGSDTKRGSKLGKSFSATAAGALAGPIAGGFLVGSDALRQLMIVIAVAAVVIAVACVLGLREPERVRDSESGTRRSRRPSAMRIPGAVPLAVAAIGVYFGVYGLIPVFAEHVTTIAGPDQASRWVGVLHSVMWAATLVGSVWWGKHNDATRRPLGSFALAAGGCAASIAIVALPLDPFVMIPFRLVQGFCFAALAQSLFLHFSTHAPDEHKSAFVGSVNSYLLIGQSAGPLLAGPMTSVLPAPGAILVMAAACALGWVLTLRPARAEKYPPEVAETGSGRTGTIVRDHAPALHAYEQTGPHGTLRGVLTTVHLDSALLPHQDVIPERVAAIAERMRGGRLDVDPVLLGLSGDGRTTTHLARASHQEPVTDVLGDDGQRHRLWRISDDSVRDDISHELDQRVAFIADGHHRHAAARHHRRSLHAAGHGPGPWDYLPALIVDVTANPLHLEPIHRILPFSDPHRALATAHTRFDVRPLDGDLTHWISVLKHHARSGPAFVVATPRGGHLVTKPDPAFLASALRDTPPAIRTLHLTVLHTALLDRLWRLPRHPEHIRYEHSAARAVRCVRRVGGIAVLTTPPTQDQLATAAAAGVRLPPKSTAFGPTPRPGLLTSASMRGYRETIDATAGRGP
;
A
#
# COMPACT_ATOMS: atom_id res chain seq x y z
N MET A 1 38.43 -20.98 9.92
CA MET A 1 37.38 -22.02 10.03
C MET A 1 36.93 -21.97 11.47
N THR A 2 35.76 -21.47 11.85
CA THR A 2 34.38 -21.94 11.55
C THR A 2 33.41 -20.79 11.87
N GLN A 3 32.23 -20.73 11.23
CA GLN A 3 31.21 -19.66 11.25
C GLN A 3 31.29 -18.57 10.15
N ALA A 4 31.46 -19.00 8.91
CA ALA A 4 30.80 -18.33 7.80
C ALA A 4 29.62 -19.22 7.40
N LEU A 5 28.39 -18.72 7.48
CA LEU A 5 27.21 -19.14 6.70
C LEU A 5 26.01 -18.31 7.19
N ARG A 6 25.77 -17.16 6.53
CA ARG A 6 24.39 -16.68 6.41
C ARG A 6 23.64 -17.78 5.66
N THR A 7 22.77 -18.51 6.33
CA THR A 7 21.72 -19.22 5.61
C THR A 7 20.84 -18.14 5.00
N ARG A 8 21.11 -17.77 3.74
CA ARG A 8 20.00 -17.55 2.80
C ARG A 8 19.09 -18.74 3.06
N ASP A 9 17.85 -18.50 3.46
CA ASP A 9 16.88 -19.58 3.51
C ASP A 9 16.95 -20.24 2.14
N SER A 10 17.40 -21.50 2.12
CA SER A 10 17.47 -22.25 0.87
C SER A 10 16.10 -22.17 0.20
N PRO A 11 16.00 -22.21 -1.14
CA PRO A 11 14.70 -22.31 -1.82
C PRO A 11 13.78 -23.39 -1.19
N GLY A 12 14.38 -24.44 -0.63
CA GLY A 12 13.71 -25.47 0.18
C GLY A 12 13.13 -24.97 1.51
N THR A 13 13.83 -24.13 2.27
CA THR A 13 13.32 -23.56 3.54
C THR A 13 12.14 -22.63 3.31
N GLU A 14 12.22 -21.78 2.30
CA GLU A 14 11.14 -20.85 1.96
C GLU A 14 9.89 -21.59 1.48
N ARG A 15 10.07 -22.58 0.59
CA ARG A 15 8.99 -23.46 0.14
C ARG A 15 8.37 -24.22 1.31
N ARG A 16 9.19 -24.73 2.25
CA ARG A 16 8.73 -25.42 3.45
C ARG A 16 7.90 -24.51 4.35
N ASN A 17 8.38 -23.30 4.64
CA ASN A 17 7.63 -22.31 5.44
C ASN A 17 6.27 -22.00 4.79
N LEU A 18 6.23 -21.78 3.48
CA LEU A 18 4.98 -21.55 2.75
C LEU A 18 4.01 -22.73 2.85
N VAL A 19 4.50 -23.97 2.69
CA VAL A 19 3.66 -25.18 2.80
C VAL A 19 3.09 -25.35 4.20
N LEU A 20 3.91 -25.16 5.24
CA LEU A 20 3.47 -25.28 6.64
C LEU A 20 2.40 -24.23 6.99
N LEU A 21 2.62 -22.99 6.57
CA LEU A 21 1.65 -21.90 6.77
C LEU A 21 0.37 -22.12 5.98
N TRP A 22 0.48 -22.59 4.74
CA TRP A 22 -0.67 -22.93 3.91
C TRP A 22 -1.49 -24.06 4.54
N ALA A 23 -0.85 -25.15 4.97
CA ALA A 23 -1.52 -26.27 5.62
C ALA A 23 -2.20 -25.86 6.92
N GLY A 24 -1.51 -25.08 7.77
CA GLY A 24 -2.09 -24.57 9.01
C GLY A 24 -3.29 -23.66 8.77
N GLN A 25 -3.21 -22.78 7.78
CA GLN A 25 -4.30 -21.88 7.41
C GLN A 25 -5.49 -22.64 6.82
N PHE A 26 -5.24 -23.65 5.98
CA PHE A 26 -6.27 -24.54 5.43
C PHE A 26 -7.01 -25.28 6.55
N VAL A 27 -6.30 -25.99 7.44
CA VAL A 27 -6.93 -26.75 8.55
C VAL A 27 -7.72 -25.84 9.49
N ASN A 28 -7.18 -24.66 9.80
CA ASN A 28 -7.89 -23.67 10.60
C ASN A 28 -9.18 -23.17 9.94
N THR A 29 -9.13 -22.80 8.66
CA THR A 29 -10.33 -22.33 7.97
C THR A 29 -11.33 -23.47 7.72
N ALA A 30 -10.88 -24.66 7.36
CA ALA A 30 -11.74 -25.83 7.17
C ALA A 30 -12.48 -26.20 8.46
N GLY A 31 -11.78 -26.26 9.59
CA GLY A 31 -12.40 -26.53 10.89
C GLY A 31 -13.41 -25.46 11.30
N LEU A 32 -13.12 -24.18 11.06
CA LEU A 32 -14.06 -23.11 11.33
C LEU A 32 -15.30 -23.19 10.42
N MET A 33 -15.10 -23.32 9.10
CA MET A 33 -16.17 -23.24 8.11
C MET A 33 -16.98 -24.53 7.97
N MET A 34 -16.47 -25.65 8.49
CA MET A 34 -17.24 -26.88 8.59
C MET A 34 -18.48 -26.72 9.47
N LEU A 35 -18.37 -26.02 10.60
CA LEU A 35 -19.49 -25.84 11.52
C LEU A 35 -20.36 -24.63 11.21
N VAL A 36 -19.80 -23.54 10.68
CA VAL A 36 -20.51 -22.25 10.53
C VAL A 36 -21.87 -22.35 9.82
N PRO A 37 -21.98 -22.92 8.60
CA PRO A 37 -23.24 -22.94 7.88
C PRO A 37 -24.21 -24.03 8.37
N ILE A 38 -23.69 -25.08 9.02
CA ILE A 38 -24.49 -26.19 9.55
C ILE A 38 -24.70 -26.11 11.07
N MET A 39 -24.29 -25.00 11.69
CA MET A 39 -24.37 -24.79 13.14
C MET A 39 -25.77 -25.05 13.70
N PRO A 40 -26.87 -24.60 13.05
CA PRO A 40 -28.22 -24.90 13.53
C PRO A 40 -28.51 -26.41 13.60
N PHE A 41 -28.09 -27.19 12.60
CA PHE A 41 -28.31 -28.65 12.59
C PHE A 41 -27.51 -29.37 13.68
N TYR A 42 -26.29 -28.91 13.98
CA TYR A 42 -25.50 -29.50 15.06
C TYR A 42 -26.04 -29.15 16.45
N LEU A 43 -26.61 -27.94 16.62
CA LEU A 43 -27.24 -27.52 17.86
C LEU A 43 -28.51 -28.32 18.17
N ASP A 44 -29.32 -28.57 17.14
CA ASP A 44 -30.51 -29.42 17.21
C ASP A 44 -30.15 -30.83 17.72
N GLN A 45 -29.04 -31.41 17.22
CA GLN A 45 -28.54 -32.72 17.66
C GLN A 45 -28.07 -32.78 19.12
N ILE A 46 -27.61 -31.66 19.68
CA ILE A 46 -27.15 -31.59 21.07
C ILE A 46 -28.23 -31.06 22.03
N GLY A 47 -29.47 -30.96 21.55
CA GLY A 47 -30.66 -30.84 22.41
C GLY A 47 -31.27 -29.45 22.54
N THR A 48 -31.05 -28.54 21.58
CA THR A 48 -31.87 -27.30 21.54
C THR A 48 -33.32 -27.62 21.18
N SER A 49 -34.27 -26.91 21.80
CA SER A 49 -35.70 -27.15 21.60
C SER A 49 -36.33 -26.03 20.76
N GLY A 50 -36.74 -26.39 19.55
CA GLY A 50 -37.44 -25.48 18.64
C GLY A 50 -36.52 -24.49 17.90
N THR A 51 -37.10 -23.83 16.90
CA THR A 51 -36.35 -23.01 15.94
C THR A 51 -35.65 -21.82 16.58
N THR A 52 -36.37 -21.05 17.40
CA THR A 52 -35.87 -19.81 18.01
C THR A 52 -34.65 -20.06 18.89
N GLU A 53 -34.70 -21.08 19.75
CA GLU A 53 -33.58 -21.45 20.62
C GLU A 53 -32.37 -21.89 19.78
N THR A 54 -32.59 -22.79 18.82
CA THR A 54 -31.56 -23.31 17.92
C THR A 54 -30.84 -22.18 17.17
N GLN A 55 -31.59 -21.22 16.63
CA GLN A 55 -31.02 -20.10 15.89
C GLN A 55 -30.35 -19.06 16.77
N THR A 56 -30.86 -18.85 17.99
CA THR A 56 -30.22 -17.97 18.97
C THR A 56 -28.84 -18.52 19.35
N TRP A 57 -28.77 -19.81 19.69
CA TRP A 57 -27.48 -20.45 19.99
C TRP A 57 -26.58 -20.51 18.77
N ALA A 58 -27.11 -20.74 17.56
CA ALA A 58 -26.32 -20.75 16.34
C ALA A 58 -25.72 -19.36 16.09
N GLY A 59 -26.52 -18.31 16.26
CA GLY A 59 -26.10 -16.92 16.17
C GLY A 59 -24.95 -16.58 17.13
N VAL A 60 -25.12 -16.92 18.41
CA VAL A 60 -24.10 -16.74 19.45
C VAL A 60 -22.83 -17.53 19.11
N ALA A 61 -22.96 -18.80 18.72
CA ALA A 61 -21.82 -19.66 18.38
C ALA A 61 -21.08 -19.18 17.11
N ILE A 62 -21.78 -18.59 16.14
CA ILE A 62 -21.17 -18.02 14.92
C ILE A 62 -20.44 -16.71 15.22
N ALA A 63 -20.99 -15.85 16.07
CA ALA A 63 -20.38 -14.57 16.44
C ALA A 63 -19.22 -14.69 17.45
N ALA A 64 -19.27 -15.71 18.32
CA ALA A 64 -18.32 -15.89 19.42
C ALA A 64 -16.83 -15.82 19.02
N PRO A 65 -16.35 -16.49 17.95
CA PRO A 65 -14.93 -16.44 17.59
C PRO A 65 -14.46 -15.04 17.20
N ALA A 66 -15.27 -14.26 16.49
CA ALA A 66 -14.93 -12.91 16.03
C ALA A 66 -14.82 -11.93 17.22
N LEU A 67 -15.78 -12.00 18.15
CA LEU A 67 -15.77 -11.19 19.37
C LEU A 67 -14.56 -11.53 20.26
N ALA A 68 -14.33 -12.82 20.50
CA ALA A 68 -13.20 -13.29 21.30
C ALA A 68 -11.86 -12.90 20.68
N LEU A 69 -11.70 -13.06 19.36
CA LEU A 69 -10.49 -12.66 18.64
C LEU A 69 -10.27 -11.14 18.76
N THR A 70 -11.30 -10.32 18.55
CA THR A 70 -11.20 -8.86 18.63
C THR A 70 -10.65 -8.38 19.98
N LEU A 71 -11.12 -9.00 21.07
CA LEU A 71 -10.66 -8.70 22.43
C LEU A 71 -9.22 -9.21 22.67
N ALA A 72 -8.88 -10.35 22.08
CA ALA A 72 -7.58 -11.00 22.27
C ALA A 72 -6.47 -10.46 21.34
N THR A 73 -6.80 -9.84 20.20
CA THR A 73 -5.84 -9.35 19.20
C THR A 73 -4.76 -8.42 19.78
N PRO A 74 -5.08 -7.42 20.62
CA PRO A 74 -4.06 -6.56 21.23
C PRO A 74 -3.08 -7.33 22.13
N LEU A 75 -3.57 -8.36 22.84
CA LEU A 75 -2.76 -9.21 23.71
C LEU A 75 -1.80 -10.06 22.88
N TRP A 76 -2.29 -10.73 21.84
CA TRP A 76 -1.48 -11.58 20.97
C TRP A 76 -0.54 -10.79 20.07
N GLY A 77 -0.88 -9.55 19.70
CA GLY A 77 0.05 -8.66 19.01
C GLY A 77 1.30 -8.42 19.87
N ARG A 78 1.10 -7.93 21.10
CA ARG A 78 2.22 -7.69 22.05
C ARG A 78 3.01 -8.96 22.37
N LEU A 79 2.32 -10.09 22.54
CA LEU A 79 3.00 -11.36 22.82
C LEU A 79 3.79 -11.86 21.60
N GLY A 80 3.18 -11.78 20.41
CA GLY A 80 3.82 -12.12 19.14
C GLY A 80 5.08 -11.30 18.88
N ASP A 81 5.05 -10.02 19.22
CA ASP A 81 6.23 -9.14 19.15
C ASP A 81 7.34 -9.58 20.10
N ARG A 82 7.00 -10.12 21.28
CA ARG A 82 7.98 -10.62 22.26
C ARG A 82 8.55 -12.00 21.91
N ILE A 83 7.71 -12.98 21.64
CA ILE A 83 8.14 -14.39 21.64
C ILE A 83 8.45 -14.97 20.26
N GLY A 84 7.83 -14.48 19.18
CA GLY A 84 7.93 -15.17 17.89
C GLY A 84 6.62 -15.10 17.09
N ARG A 85 6.70 -14.90 15.77
CA ARG A 85 5.54 -15.11 14.87
C ARG A 85 5.26 -16.60 14.68
N LYS A 86 6.30 -17.45 14.68
CA LYS A 86 6.22 -18.91 14.70
C LYS A 86 5.39 -19.38 15.88
N TRP A 87 5.69 -18.89 17.07
CA TRP A 87 4.97 -19.31 18.28
C TRP A 87 3.53 -18.82 18.30
N MET A 88 3.20 -17.72 17.60
CA MET A 88 1.81 -17.32 17.39
C MET A 88 1.05 -18.30 16.48
N VAL A 89 1.69 -18.78 15.40
CA VAL A 89 1.10 -19.81 14.53
C VAL A 89 0.89 -21.12 15.29
N VAL A 90 1.91 -21.58 16.03
CA VAL A 90 1.84 -22.82 16.83
C VAL A 90 0.76 -22.72 17.90
N ARG A 91 0.72 -21.64 18.68
CA ARG A 91 -0.34 -21.38 19.68
C ARG A 91 -1.72 -21.48 19.05
N ALA A 92 -1.89 -20.90 17.86
CA ALA A 92 -3.20 -20.87 17.23
C ALA A 92 -3.66 -22.22 16.66
N LEU A 93 -2.73 -23.06 16.19
CA LEU A 93 -3.02 -24.43 15.82
C LEU A 93 -3.35 -25.31 17.03
N LEU A 94 -2.63 -25.16 18.14
CA LEU A 94 -2.95 -25.88 19.38
C LEU A 94 -4.29 -25.41 19.96
N GLY A 95 -4.56 -24.11 19.92
CA GLY A 95 -5.85 -23.55 20.32
C GLY A 95 -7.01 -24.10 19.50
N LEU A 96 -6.83 -24.20 18.18
CA LEU A 96 -7.79 -24.86 17.30
C LEU A 96 -8.01 -26.33 17.70
N ALA A 97 -6.95 -27.08 17.99
CA ALA A 97 -7.07 -28.47 18.41
C ALA A 97 -7.90 -28.63 19.68
N VAL A 98 -7.59 -27.85 20.72
CA VAL A 98 -8.36 -27.88 21.99
C VAL A 98 -9.81 -27.47 21.75
N ALA A 99 -10.05 -26.40 20.99
CA ALA A 99 -11.40 -25.96 20.66
C ALA A 99 -12.20 -27.04 19.91
N MET A 100 -11.59 -27.71 18.94
CA MET A 100 -12.23 -28.79 18.19
C MET A 100 -12.58 -29.98 19.09
N VAL A 101 -11.70 -30.37 20.02
CA VAL A 101 -12.01 -31.44 20.99
C VAL A 101 -13.19 -31.04 21.88
N VAL A 102 -13.15 -29.82 22.45
CA VAL A 102 -14.24 -29.31 23.32
C VAL A 102 -15.58 -29.32 22.58
N MET A 103 -15.60 -28.85 21.33
CA MET A 103 -16.83 -28.82 20.55
C MET A 103 -17.27 -30.23 20.08
N ALA A 104 -16.33 -31.15 19.83
CA ALA A 104 -16.60 -32.54 19.46
C ALA A 104 -17.22 -33.33 20.61
N THR A 105 -16.87 -33.00 21.85
CA THR A 105 -17.46 -33.59 23.07
C THR A 105 -18.61 -32.74 23.63
N ALA A 106 -19.04 -31.69 22.93
CA ALA A 106 -20.09 -30.82 23.42
C ALA A 106 -21.41 -31.59 23.52
N ALA A 107 -21.95 -31.64 24.74
CA ALA A 107 -23.27 -32.18 25.05
C ALA A 107 -24.31 -31.09 25.27
N THR A 108 -23.90 -29.82 25.31
CA THR A 108 -24.79 -28.66 25.51
C THR A 108 -24.37 -27.49 24.61
N PRO A 109 -25.31 -26.60 24.22
CA PRO A 109 -25.01 -25.39 23.46
C PRO A 109 -23.97 -24.50 24.13
N LEU A 110 -24.00 -24.40 25.45
CA LEU A 110 -23.05 -23.59 26.22
C LEU A 110 -21.61 -24.10 26.07
N LEU A 111 -21.40 -25.42 26.13
CA LEU A 111 -20.08 -26.02 25.94
C LEU A 111 -19.57 -25.84 24.50
N LEU A 112 -20.47 -25.91 23.52
CA LEU A 112 -20.16 -25.59 22.12
C LEU A 112 -19.70 -24.13 21.98
N VAL A 113 -20.43 -23.18 22.58
CA VAL A 113 -20.05 -21.75 22.58
C VAL A 113 -18.72 -21.53 23.30
N ALA A 114 -18.46 -22.21 24.42
CA ALA A 114 -17.17 -22.15 25.10
C ALA A 114 -16.02 -22.61 24.18
N GLY A 115 -16.22 -23.67 23.41
CA GLY A 115 -15.29 -24.11 22.37
C GLY A 115 -15.08 -23.06 21.28
N ARG A 116 -16.13 -22.36 20.84
CA ARG A 116 -16.04 -21.27 19.85
C ARG A 116 -15.32 -20.02 20.38
N LEU A 117 -15.54 -19.66 21.64
CA LEU A 117 -14.80 -18.60 22.33
C LEU A 117 -13.32 -18.97 22.47
N LEU A 118 -13.01 -20.23 22.79
CA LEU A 118 -11.64 -20.73 22.83
C LEU A 118 -10.99 -20.67 21.44
N GLN A 119 -11.73 -21.07 20.40
CA GLN A 119 -11.28 -21.00 19.00
C GLN A 119 -10.92 -19.57 18.58
N GLY A 120 -11.71 -18.56 18.99
CA GLY A 120 -11.42 -17.15 18.72
C GLY A 120 -10.27 -16.60 19.57
N THR A 121 -10.32 -16.82 20.88
CA THR A 121 -9.32 -16.35 21.85
C THR A 121 -7.96 -16.92 21.52
N LEU A 122 -7.85 -18.21 21.24
CA LEU A 122 -6.60 -18.84 20.84
C LEU A 122 -6.40 -18.82 19.32
N GLY A 123 -7.24 -18.18 18.53
CA GLY A 123 -7.13 -18.16 17.07
C GLY A 123 -6.02 -17.26 16.50
N GLY A 124 -6.17 -16.87 15.23
CA GLY A 124 -5.29 -15.91 14.56
C GLY A 124 -4.24 -16.49 13.62
N VAL A 125 -4.33 -17.77 13.22
CA VAL A 125 -3.42 -18.39 12.25
C VAL A 125 -3.37 -17.59 10.93
N VAL A 126 -4.53 -17.14 10.42
CA VAL A 126 -4.65 -16.43 9.14
C VAL A 126 -3.86 -15.12 9.16
N GLU A 127 -4.03 -14.30 10.20
CA GLU A 127 -3.30 -13.03 10.32
C GLU A 127 -1.80 -13.25 10.52
N ALA A 128 -1.42 -14.22 11.36
CA ALA A 128 -0.02 -14.56 11.59
C ALA A 128 0.66 -15.09 10.31
N ALA A 129 -0.03 -15.94 9.54
CA ALA A 129 0.46 -16.47 8.27
C ALA A 129 0.58 -15.39 7.20
N ALA A 130 -0.43 -14.50 7.07
CA ALA A 130 -0.38 -13.38 6.14
C ALA A 130 0.75 -12.39 6.49
N ALA A 131 0.95 -12.09 7.77
CA ALA A 131 2.06 -11.27 8.24
C ALA A 131 3.42 -11.91 7.92
N PHE A 132 3.55 -13.23 8.11
CA PHE A 132 4.76 -14.00 7.81
C PHE A 132 5.05 -14.09 6.31
N ALA A 133 4.03 -14.36 5.49
CA ALA A 133 4.13 -14.38 4.03
C ALA A 133 4.51 -12.99 3.47
N GLY A 134 3.98 -11.93 4.09
CA GLY A 134 4.31 -10.55 3.76
C GLY A 134 5.73 -10.11 4.14
N SER A 135 6.34 -10.70 5.18
CA SER A 135 7.69 -10.35 5.66
C SER A 135 8.83 -11.09 4.97
N THR A 136 8.54 -12.12 4.17
CA THR A 136 9.55 -12.99 3.55
C THR A 136 9.78 -12.72 2.06
N GLY A 137 9.07 -11.76 1.44
CA GLY A 137 9.17 -11.46 0.00
C GLY A 137 9.92 -10.16 -0.32
N SER A 138 10.72 -10.17 -1.40
CA SER A 138 11.11 -8.93 -2.09
C SER A 138 9.84 -8.21 -2.61
N ASP A 139 9.87 -6.88 -2.74
CA ASP A 139 8.69 -6.09 -3.14
C ASP A 139 8.01 -6.59 -4.43
N THR A 140 8.76 -7.24 -5.32
CA THR A 140 8.29 -7.84 -6.59
C THR A 140 7.57 -9.19 -6.46
N LYS A 141 7.79 -9.97 -5.38
CA LYS A 141 7.17 -11.31 -5.18
C LYS A 141 6.20 -11.38 -4.00
N ARG A 142 6.07 -10.30 -3.23
CA ARG A 142 5.21 -10.21 -2.05
C ARG A 142 3.74 -10.51 -2.34
N GLY A 143 3.20 -10.00 -3.46
CA GLY A 143 1.82 -10.26 -3.89
C GLY A 143 1.55 -11.74 -4.21
N SER A 144 2.48 -12.43 -4.88
CA SER A 144 2.34 -13.86 -5.20
C SER A 144 2.31 -14.74 -3.93
N LYS A 145 3.14 -14.41 -2.93
CA LYS A 145 3.17 -15.12 -1.63
C LYS A 145 1.89 -14.90 -0.83
N LEU A 146 1.42 -13.66 -0.79
CA LEU A 146 0.17 -13.31 -0.12
C LEU A 146 -1.03 -13.99 -0.81
N GLY A 147 -1.03 -14.05 -2.15
CA GLY A 147 -2.02 -14.79 -2.93
C GLY A 147 -2.06 -16.29 -2.61
N LYS A 148 -0.90 -16.93 -2.43
CA LYS A 148 -0.84 -18.33 -1.96
C LYS A 148 -1.43 -18.47 -0.55
N SER A 149 -1.19 -17.54 0.36
CA SER A 149 -1.81 -17.54 1.69
C SER A 149 -3.34 -17.49 1.58
N PHE A 150 -3.89 -16.56 0.81
CA PHE A 150 -5.34 -16.44 0.63
C PHE A 150 -5.97 -17.68 -0.02
N SER A 151 -5.25 -18.37 -0.92
CA SER A 151 -5.73 -19.63 -1.51
C SER A 151 -5.97 -20.73 -0.47
N ALA A 152 -5.20 -20.77 0.63
CA ALA A 152 -5.40 -21.75 1.71
C ALA A 152 -6.72 -21.54 2.43
N THR A 153 -7.01 -20.28 2.78
CA THR A 153 -8.29 -19.91 3.42
C THR A 153 -9.46 -20.23 2.50
N ALA A 154 -9.36 -19.89 1.22
CA ALA A 154 -10.44 -20.20 0.28
C ALA A 154 -10.66 -21.70 0.11
N ALA A 155 -9.59 -22.50 -0.01
CA ALA A 155 -9.70 -23.95 -0.09
C ALA A 155 -10.35 -24.55 1.17
N GLY A 156 -9.98 -24.06 2.37
CA GLY A 156 -10.61 -24.49 3.61
C GLY A 156 -12.08 -24.07 3.71
N ALA A 157 -12.41 -22.86 3.27
CA ALA A 157 -13.78 -22.34 3.28
C ALA A 157 -14.69 -23.02 2.24
N LEU A 158 -14.09 -23.61 1.19
CA LEU A 158 -14.77 -24.47 0.23
C LEU A 158 -14.98 -25.88 0.78
N ALA A 159 -13.94 -26.49 1.34
CA ALA A 159 -13.98 -27.89 1.78
C ALA A 159 -14.81 -28.10 3.05
N GLY A 160 -14.71 -27.16 4.00
CA GLY A 160 -15.38 -27.25 5.31
C GLY A 160 -16.89 -27.46 5.20
N PRO A 161 -17.65 -26.55 4.57
CA PRO A 161 -19.11 -26.64 4.52
C PRO A 161 -19.64 -27.91 3.83
N ILE A 162 -18.99 -28.38 2.76
CA ILE A 162 -19.32 -29.67 2.13
C ILE A 162 -19.12 -30.79 3.14
N ALA A 163 -17.95 -30.89 3.77
CA ALA A 163 -17.69 -31.95 4.74
C ALA A 163 -18.68 -31.90 5.93
N GLY A 164 -18.98 -30.70 6.45
CA GLY A 164 -19.94 -30.52 7.53
C GLY A 164 -21.36 -30.92 7.14
N GLY A 165 -21.84 -30.45 5.99
CA GLY A 165 -23.20 -30.71 5.49
C GLY A 165 -23.48 -32.18 5.21
N PHE A 166 -22.49 -32.95 4.77
CA PHE A 166 -22.66 -34.37 4.50
C PHE A 166 -22.53 -35.27 5.73
N LEU A 167 -21.82 -34.82 6.78
CA LEU A 167 -21.53 -35.64 7.96
C LEU A 167 -22.42 -35.31 9.17
N VAL A 168 -23.05 -34.12 9.19
CA VAL A 168 -23.97 -33.75 10.27
C VAL A 168 -25.17 -34.70 10.29
N GLY A 169 -25.54 -35.16 11.48
CA GLY A 169 -26.56 -36.22 11.67
C GLY A 169 -25.95 -37.59 11.98
N SER A 170 -24.62 -37.70 11.92
CA SER A 170 -23.88 -38.91 12.27
C SER A 170 -22.74 -38.59 13.24
N ASP A 171 -22.23 -39.61 13.93
CA ASP A 171 -21.02 -39.48 14.77
C ASP A 171 -19.79 -39.05 13.95
N ALA A 172 -19.82 -39.23 12.62
CA ALA A 172 -18.73 -38.85 11.73
C ALA A 172 -18.40 -37.35 11.76
N LEU A 173 -19.36 -36.47 12.09
CA LEU A 173 -19.05 -35.03 12.27
C LEU A 173 -18.14 -34.80 13.48
N ARG A 174 -18.44 -35.45 14.62
CA ARG A 174 -17.59 -35.38 15.83
C ARG A 174 -16.21 -35.99 15.54
N GLN A 175 -16.17 -37.12 14.83
CA GLN A 175 -14.92 -37.73 14.39
C GLN A 175 -14.12 -36.80 13.47
N LEU A 176 -14.75 -36.11 12.53
CA LEU A 176 -14.07 -35.15 11.66
C LEU A 176 -13.48 -33.97 12.46
N MET A 177 -14.17 -33.50 13.50
CA MET A 177 -13.62 -32.48 14.41
C MET A 177 -12.37 -32.99 15.14
N ILE A 178 -12.37 -34.24 15.60
CA ILE A 178 -11.19 -34.88 16.19
C ILE A 178 -10.06 -35.03 15.15
N VAL A 179 -10.37 -35.41 13.91
CA VAL A 179 -9.39 -35.49 12.82
C VAL A 179 -8.75 -34.12 12.56
N ILE A 180 -9.55 -33.04 12.53
CA ILE A 180 -9.05 -31.67 12.38
C ILE A 180 -8.18 -31.28 13.59
N ALA A 181 -8.55 -31.68 14.81
CA ALA A 181 -7.75 -31.44 16.01
C ALA A 181 -6.38 -32.13 15.92
N VAL A 182 -6.36 -33.41 15.55
CA VAL A 182 -5.12 -34.18 15.36
C VAL A 182 -4.27 -33.57 14.24
N ALA A 183 -4.87 -33.23 13.11
CA ALA A 183 -4.17 -32.57 12.00
C ALA A 183 -3.55 -31.23 12.45
N ALA A 184 -4.27 -30.44 13.25
CA ALA A 184 -3.77 -29.18 13.79
C ALA A 184 -2.57 -29.40 14.73
N VAL A 185 -2.59 -30.43 15.59
CA VAL A 185 -1.44 -30.81 16.44
C VAL A 185 -0.24 -31.26 15.59
N VAL A 186 -0.46 -32.12 14.59
CA VAL A 186 0.60 -32.60 13.69
C VAL A 186 1.25 -31.43 12.96
N ILE A 187 0.46 -30.49 12.43
CA ILE A 187 0.98 -29.29 11.76
C ILE A 187 1.66 -28.35 12.77
N ALA A 188 1.17 -28.24 14.00
CA ALA A 188 1.82 -27.45 15.05
C ALA A 188 3.21 -28.02 15.37
N VAL A 189 3.35 -29.34 15.52
CA VAL A 189 4.63 -30.03 15.70
C VAL A 189 5.53 -29.80 14.48
N ALA A 190 5.00 -29.96 13.26
CA ALA A 190 5.74 -29.68 12.03
C ALA A 190 6.19 -28.21 11.93
N CYS A 191 5.40 -27.26 12.43
CA CYS A 191 5.79 -25.86 12.55
C CYS A 191 6.90 -25.67 13.59
N VAL A 192 6.83 -26.33 14.74
CA VAL A 192 7.90 -26.29 15.76
C VAL A 192 9.22 -26.80 15.18
N LEU A 193 9.20 -27.90 14.44
CA LEU A 193 10.40 -28.52 13.88
C LEU A 193 10.90 -27.82 12.59
N GLY A 194 9.98 -27.36 11.75
CA GLY A 194 10.26 -26.95 10.38
C GLY A 194 10.15 -25.45 10.10
N LEU A 195 9.31 -24.71 10.82
CA LEU A 195 9.12 -23.28 10.59
C LEU A 195 10.34 -22.52 11.13
N ARG A 196 11.06 -21.84 10.24
CA ARG A 196 12.18 -20.96 10.59
C ARG A 196 11.75 -19.52 10.45
N GLU A 197 11.84 -18.75 11.54
CA GLU A 197 11.58 -17.32 11.47
C GLU A 197 12.71 -16.62 10.71
N PRO A 198 12.39 -15.76 9.73
CA PRO A 198 13.38 -14.81 9.24
C PRO A 198 13.84 -13.93 10.41
N GLU A 199 15.15 -13.66 10.47
CA GLU A 199 15.78 -12.91 11.56
C GLU A 199 15.05 -11.59 11.79
N ARG A 200 14.51 -11.42 13.01
CA ARG A 200 13.67 -10.30 13.38
C ARG A 200 14.48 -9.00 13.34
N VAL A 201 14.23 -8.15 12.35
CA VAL A 201 14.43 -6.71 12.54
C VAL A 201 13.34 -6.27 13.51
N ARG A 202 13.70 -6.17 14.78
CA ARG A 202 12.79 -5.76 15.85
C ARG A 202 12.37 -4.32 15.57
N ASP A 203 11.20 -4.12 14.98
CA ASP A 203 10.52 -2.83 14.98
C ASP A 203 10.10 -2.54 16.42
N SER A 204 11.04 -2.01 17.23
CA SER A 204 10.75 -1.64 18.60
C SER A 204 9.76 -0.47 18.58
N GLU A 205 8.55 -0.77 19.05
CA GLU A 205 7.48 0.11 19.50
C GLU A 205 7.71 1.61 19.32
N SER A 206 6.79 2.19 18.55
CA SER A 206 6.34 3.57 18.65
C SER A 206 6.24 3.99 20.12
N GLY A 207 7.26 4.70 20.59
CA GLY A 207 7.14 5.49 21.82
C GLY A 207 5.98 6.46 21.63
N THR A 208 4.93 6.26 22.40
CA THR A 208 3.79 7.16 22.53
C THR A 208 4.27 8.52 23.01
N ARG A 209 4.66 9.39 22.08
CA ARG A 209 4.21 10.78 22.15
C ARG A 209 2.73 10.72 21.81
N ARG A 210 1.85 11.13 22.73
CA ARG A 210 0.42 11.37 22.46
C ARG A 210 0.31 12.47 21.39
N SER A 211 0.63 12.17 20.14
CA SER A 211 0.07 12.95 19.03
C SER A 211 -1.39 12.52 18.91
N ARG A 212 -2.25 13.52 18.75
CA ARG A 212 -3.71 13.37 18.66
C ARG A 212 -3.99 12.40 17.50
N ARG A 213 -4.39 11.15 17.78
CA ARG A 213 -4.63 10.14 16.74
C ARG A 213 -5.62 10.72 15.72
N PRO A 214 -5.24 10.86 14.43
CA PRO A 214 -6.20 11.27 13.42
C PRO A 214 -7.28 10.20 13.33
N SER A 215 -8.54 10.64 13.40
CA SER A 215 -9.68 9.73 13.33
C SER A 215 -9.97 9.40 11.87
N ALA A 216 -10.18 8.12 11.57
CA ALA A 216 -10.70 7.67 10.27
C ALA A 216 -12.06 8.30 9.95
N MET A 217 -12.79 8.81 10.96
CA MET A 217 -14.03 9.58 10.79
C MET A 217 -13.82 10.95 10.13
N ARG A 218 -12.57 11.40 9.93
CA ARG A 218 -12.25 12.64 9.21
C ARG A 218 -12.25 12.47 7.68
N ILE A 219 -12.33 11.24 7.17
CA ILE A 219 -12.50 11.03 5.73
C ILE A 219 -13.89 11.55 5.32
N PRO A 220 -13.99 12.35 4.25
CA PRO A 220 -15.29 12.77 3.71
C PRO A 220 -16.19 11.55 3.44
N GLY A 221 -17.37 11.52 4.06
CA GLY A 221 -18.28 10.37 3.93
C GLY A 221 -17.91 9.14 4.77
N ALA A 222 -17.00 9.24 5.75
CA ALA A 222 -16.62 8.11 6.60
C ALA A 222 -17.80 7.49 7.37
N VAL A 223 -18.74 8.31 7.86
CA VAL A 223 -19.92 7.83 8.60
C VAL A 223 -20.85 6.99 7.72
N PRO A 224 -21.34 7.48 6.55
CA PRO A 224 -22.18 6.66 5.68
C PRO A 224 -21.44 5.41 5.17
N LEU A 225 -20.12 5.47 4.95
CA LEU A 225 -19.32 4.29 4.62
C LEU A 225 -19.22 3.29 5.77
N ALA A 226 -19.09 3.73 7.01
CA ALA A 226 -19.07 2.86 8.19
C ALA A 226 -20.43 2.18 8.38
N VAL A 227 -21.53 2.94 8.29
CA VAL A 227 -22.90 2.40 8.37
C VAL A 227 -23.15 1.42 7.23
N ALA A 228 -22.70 1.72 6.01
CA ALA A 228 -22.82 0.81 4.89
C ALA A 228 -22.01 -0.49 5.08
N ALA A 229 -20.77 -0.39 5.57
CA ALA A 229 -19.94 -1.54 5.88
C ALA A 229 -20.60 -2.46 6.93
N ILE A 230 -21.11 -1.87 8.01
CA ILE A 230 -21.84 -2.58 9.07
C ILE A 230 -23.10 -3.24 8.50
N GLY A 231 -23.93 -2.50 7.75
CA GLY A 231 -25.19 -3.00 7.20
C GLY A 231 -25.01 -4.13 6.19
N VAL A 232 -24.01 -4.03 5.29
CA VAL A 232 -23.75 -5.10 4.32
C VAL A 232 -23.22 -6.36 5.02
N TYR A 233 -22.30 -6.22 5.98
CA TYR A 233 -21.78 -7.38 6.71
C TYR A 233 -22.81 -7.99 7.66
N PHE A 234 -23.67 -7.16 8.25
CA PHE A 234 -24.85 -7.62 8.99
C PHE A 234 -25.72 -8.52 8.11
N GLY A 235 -26.09 -8.07 6.91
CA GLY A 235 -26.92 -8.84 6.00
C GLY A 235 -26.27 -10.15 5.53
N VAL A 236 -25.01 -10.09 5.10
CA VAL A 236 -24.30 -11.28 4.58
C VAL A 236 -24.08 -12.33 5.66
N TYR A 237 -23.65 -11.95 6.87
CA TYR A 237 -23.39 -12.90 7.94
C TYR A 237 -24.65 -13.32 8.71
N GLY A 238 -25.62 -12.43 8.86
CA GLY A 238 -26.91 -12.76 9.49
C GLY A 238 -27.75 -13.75 8.66
N LEU A 239 -27.52 -13.82 7.35
CA LEU A 239 -28.09 -14.86 6.50
C LEU A 239 -27.67 -16.27 6.97
N ILE A 240 -26.46 -16.48 7.48
CA ILE A 240 -25.91 -17.82 7.75
C ILE A 240 -26.82 -18.68 8.64
N PRO A 241 -27.18 -18.27 9.86
CA PRO A 241 -28.05 -19.08 10.74
C PRO A 241 -29.48 -19.23 10.22
N VAL A 242 -30.05 -18.19 9.59
CA VAL A 242 -31.44 -18.20 9.09
C VAL A 242 -31.57 -19.06 7.83
N PHE A 243 -30.52 -19.09 7.00
CA PHE A 243 -30.52 -19.81 5.74
C PHE A 243 -30.67 -21.32 5.90
N ALA A 244 -30.15 -21.89 7.00
CA ALA A 244 -30.31 -23.30 7.28
C ALA A 244 -31.80 -23.68 7.44
N GLU A 245 -32.56 -22.91 8.21
CA GLU A 245 -34.00 -23.12 8.37
C GLU A 245 -34.74 -22.94 7.03
N HIS A 246 -34.42 -21.88 6.28
CA HIS A 246 -35.05 -21.62 4.98
C HIS A 246 -34.84 -22.76 3.97
N VAL A 247 -33.65 -23.37 3.95
CA VAL A 247 -33.42 -24.54 3.10
C VAL A 247 -34.15 -25.77 3.63
N THR A 248 -34.29 -25.93 4.95
CA THR A 248 -35.05 -27.03 5.56
C THR A 248 -36.52 -27.01 5.16
N THR A 249 -37.15 -25.83 5.10
CA THR A 249 -38.56 -25.72 4.69
C THR A 249 -38.80 -26.04 3.22
N ILE A 250 -37.75 -25.96 2.37
CA ILE A 250 -37.85 -26.19 0.92
C ILE A 250 -37.40 -27.61 0.55
N ALA A 251 -36.21 -28.03 0.98
CA ALA A 251 -35.57 -29.29 0.59
C ALA A 251 -35.92 -30.48 1.50
N GLY A 252 -36.58 -30.20 2.63
CA GLY A 252 -36.87 -31.17 3.68
C GLY A 252 -35.68 -31.44 4.62
N PRO A 253 -35.95 -31.94 5.83
CA PRO A 253 -34.94 -32.07 6.90
C PRO A 253 -33.79 -33.01 6.54
N ASP A 254 -34.03 -34.05 5.75
CA ASP A 254 -33.02 -35.07 5.42
C ASP A 254 -31.91 -34.56 4.48
N GLN A 255 -32.23 -33.58 3.64
CA GLN A 255 -31.31 -33.07 2.62
C GLN A 255 -30.83 -31.65 2.88
N ALA A 256 -31.46 -30.93 3.82
CA ALA A 256 -31.19 -29.53 4.08
C ALA A 256 -29.72 -29.25 4.43
N SER A 257 -29.12 -30.07 5.30
CA SER A 257 -27.73 -29.91 5.70
C SER A 257 -26.74 -30.02 4.53
N ARG A 258 -26.96 -31.00 3.64
CA ARG A 258 -26.15 -31.21 2.43
C ARG A 258 -26.26 -30.02 1.50
N TRP A 259 -27.48 -29.54 1.25
CA TRP A 259 -27.72 -28.38 0.40
C TRP A 259 -27.13 -27.09 0.95
N VAL A 260 -27.28 -26.84 2.25
CA VAL A 260 -26.67 -25.70 2.93
C VAL A 260 -25.15 -25.74 2.80
N GLY A 261 -24.53 -26.92 3.00
CA GLY A 261 -23.10 -27.13 2.79
C GLY A 261 -22.66 -26.80 1.36
N VAL A 262 -23.33 -27.38 0.35
CA VAL A 262 -23.04 -27.15 -1.07
C VAL A 262 -23.18 -25.67 -1.45
N LEU A 263 -24.31 -25.04 -1.10
CA LEU A 263 -24.60 -23.65 -1.45
C LEU A 263 -23.62 -22.67 -0.80
N HIS A 264 -23.17 -22.96 0.43
CA HIS A 264 -22.15 -22.15 1.10
C HIS A 264 -20.77 -22.32 0.43
N SER A 265 -20.40 -23.55 0.05
CA SER A 265 -19.14 -23.81 -0.68
C SER A 265 -19.13 -23.14 -2.05
N VAL A 266 -20.24 -23.19 -2.81
CA VAL A 266 -20.39 -22.49 -4.09
C VAL A 266 -20.13 -20.99 -3.95
N MET A 267 -20.66 -20.37 -2.90
CA MET A 267 -20.40 -18.96 -2.59
C MET A 267 -18.90 -18.70 -2.38
N TRP A 268 -18.20 -19.51 -1.58
CA TRP A 268 -16.76 -19.35 -1.34
C TRP A 268 -15.90 -19.63 -2.59
N ALA A 269 -16.32 -20.55 -3.47
CA ALA A 269 -15.67 -20.76 -4.76
C ALA A 269 -15.70 -19.49 -5.61
N ALA A 270 -16.86 -18.84 -5.70
CA ALA A 270 -16.99 -17.58 -6.41
C ALA A 270 -16.23 -16.44 -5.72
N THR A 271 -16.17 -16.40 -4.39
CA THR A 271 -15.36 -15.43 -3.64
C THR A 271 -13.88 -15.56 -3.96
N LEU A 272 -13.36 -16.78 -4.10
CA LEU A 272 -11.96 -17.02 -4.48
C LEU A 272 -11.65 -16.39 -5.84
N VAL A 273 -12.46 -16.68 -6.85
CA VAL A 273 -12.29 -16.13 -8.20
C VAL A 273 -12.49 -14.60 -8.21
N GLY A 274 -13.55 -14.14 -7.56
CA GLY A 274 -13.88 -12.72 -7.44
C GLY A 274 -12.78 -11.91 -6.75
N SER A 275 -12.13 -12.44 -5.72
CA SER A 275 -11.10 -11.72 -4.96
C SER A 275 -9.89 -11.30 -5.80
N VAL A 276 -9.54 -12.11 -6.80
CA VAL A 276 -8.44 -11.81 -7.74
C VAL A 276 -8.90 -10.80 -8.78
N TRP A 277 -10.12 -10.97 -9.31
CA TRP A 277 -10.68 -10.08 -10.33
C TRP A 277 -10.95 -8.68 -9.79
N TRP A 278 -11.64 -8.57 -8.65
CA TRP A 278 -11.94 -7.30 -7.99
C TRP A 278 -10.69 -6.56 -7.54
N GLY A 279 -9.65 -7.28 -7.08
CA GLY A 279 -8.35 -6.68 -6.80
C GLY A 279 -7.78 -5.95 -8.03
N LYS A 280 -7.68 -6.65 -9.16
CA LYS A 280 -7.21 -6.05 -10.43
C LYS A 280 -8.12 -4.92 -10.92
N HIS A 281 -9.44 -5.09 -10.79
CA HIS A 281 -10.41 -4.08 -11.19
C HIS A 281 -10.29 -2.80 -10.36
N ASN A 282 -10.15 -2.93 -9.03
CA ASN A 282 -9.95 -1.80 -8.13
C ASN A 282 -8.63 -1.06 -8.42
N ASP A 283 -7.56 -1.81 -8.70
CA ASP A 283 -6.27 -1.22 -9.06
C ASP A 283 -6.32 -0.47 -10.41
N ALA A 284 -7.01 -1.05 -11.40
CA ALA A 284 -7.14 -0.47 -12.74
C ALA A 284 -8.06 0.75 -12.78
N THR A 285 -9.25 0.66 -12.17
CA THR A 285 -10.24 1.73 -12.18
C THR A 285 -9.93 2.83 -11.18
N ARG A 286 -9.20 2.50 -10.09
CA ARG A 286 -9.03 3.36 -8.91
C ARG A 286 -10.36 3.89 -8.37
N ARG A 287 -11.42 3.08 -8.48
CA ARG A 287 -12.76 3.40 -7.98
C ARG A 287 -13.25 2.39 -6.94
N PRO A 288 -12.57 2.26 -5.80
CA PRO A 288 -12.99 1.31 -4.76
C PRO A 288 -14.44 1.51 -4.28
N LEU A 289 -14.94 2.74 -4.15
CA LEU A 289 -16.32 2.95 -3.69
C LEU A 289 -17.36 2.56 -4.75
N GLY A 290 -17.05 2.76 -6.04
CA GLY A 290 -17.84 2.23 -7.15
C GLY A 290 -17.96 0.71 -7.10
N SER A 291 -16.85 0.01 -6.91
CA SER A 291 -16.82 -1.45 -6.75
C SER A 291 -17.56 -1.92 -5.51
N PHE A 292 -17.39 -1.24 -4.37
CA PHE A 292 -18.12 -1.53 -3.16
C PHE A 292 -19.63 -1.40 -3.36
N ALA A 293 -20.09 -0.32 -3.98
CA ALA A 293 -21.51 -0.08 -4.23
C ALA A 293 -22.09 -1.16 -5.15
N LEU A 294 -21.41 -1.49 -6.25
CA LEU A 294 -21.86 -2.55 -7.17
C LEU A 294 -21.93 -3.92 -6.47
N ALA A 295 -20.92 -4.25 -5.65
CA ALA A 295 -20.91 -5.47 -4.86
C ALA A 295 -22.00 -5.51 -3.77
N ALA A 296 -22.23 -4.40 -3.07
CA ALA A 296 -23.29 -4.30 -2.07
C ALA A 296 -24.68 -4.49 -2.70
N GLY A 297 -24.93 -3.88 -3.86
CA GLY A 297 -26.15 -4.08 -4.64
C GLY A 297 -26.33 -5.52 -5.13
N GLY A 298 -25.25 -6.14 -5.64
CA GLY A 298 -25.27 -7.55 -6.06
C GLY A 298 -25.54 -8.53 -4.90
N CYS A 299 -24.96 -8.29 -3.72
CA CYS A 299 -25.29 -9.04 -2.51
C CYS A 299 -26.75 -8.84 -2.10
N ALA A 300 -27.24 -7.59 -2.08
CA ALA A 300 -28.63 -7.29 -1.72
C ALA A 300 -29.63 -8.00 -2.64
N ALA A 301 -29.43 -7.91 -3.96
CA ALA A 301 -30.29 -8.55 -4.94
C ALA A 301 -30.26 -10.08 -4.82
N SER A 302 -29.06 -10.68 -4.70
CA SER A 302 -28.94 -12.13 -4.56
C SER A 302 -29.60 -12.65 -3.28
N ILE A 303 -29.38 -11.99 -2.13
CA ILE A 303 -29.99 -12.38 -0.85
C ILE A 303 -31.51 -12.24 -0.91
N ALA A 304 -32.03 -11.18 -1.54
CA ALA A 304 -33.48 -11.00 -1.73
C ALA A 304 -34.10 -12.11 -2.59
N ILE A 305 -33.42 -12.52 -3.67
CA ILE A 305 -33.90 -13.60 -4.55
C ILE A 305 -33.88 -14.94 -3.82
N VAL A 306 -32.82 -15.22 -3.05
CA VAL A 306 -32.67 -16.47 -2.28
C VAL A 306 -33.70 -16.57 -1.14
N ALA A 307 -34.33 -15.47 -0.73
CA ALA A 307 -35.45 -15.49 0.22
C ALA A 307 -36.71 -16.16 -0.36
N LEU A 308 -36.82 -16.25 -1.69
CA LEU A 308 -37.92 -16.95 -2.34
C LEU A 308 -37.79 -18.47 -2.12
N PRO A 309 -38.91 -19.22 -2.16
CA PRO A 309 -38.91 -20.68 -2.01
C PRO A 309 -38.40 -21.36 -3.28
N LEU A 310 -37.13 -21.11 -3.64
CA LEU A 310 -36.48 -21.65 -4.82
C LEU A 310 -35.91 -23.03 -4.53
N ASP A 311 -36.00 -23.92 -5.51
CA ASP A 311 -35.26 -25.18 -5.44
C ASP A 311 -33.75 -24.93 -5.22
N PRO A 312 -33.05 -25.72 -4.37
CA PRO A 312 -31.64 -25.51 -4.08
C PRO A 312 -30.73 -25.45 -5.32
N PHE A 313 -31.03 -26.18 -6.40
CA PHE A 313 -30.27 -26.07 -7.65
C PHE A 313 -30.39 -24.67 -8.28
N VAL A 314 -31.58 -24.06 -8.21
CA VAL A 314 -31.84 -22.71 -8.71
C VAL A 314 -31.15 -21.64 -7.85
N MET A 315 -30.85 -21.93 -6.58
CA MET A 315 -30.11 -21.02 -5.71
C MET A 315 -28.61 -20.91 -6.08
N ILE A 316 -28.03 -21.91 -6.75
CA ILE A 316 -26.59 -21.96 -7.12
C ILE A 316 -26.10 -20.70 -7.85
N PRO A 317 -26.69 -20.25 -8.97
CA PRO A 317 -26.23 -19.06 -9.68
C PRO A 317 -26.28 -17.80 -8.81
N PHE A 318 -27.30 -17.65 -7.97
CA PHE A 318 -27.41 -16.51 -7.06
C PHE A 318 -26.34 -16.55 -5.97
N ARG A 319 -26.01 -17.73 -5.44
CA ARG A 319 -24.89 -17.91 -4.50
C ARG A 319 -23.53 -17.64 -5.14
N LEU A 320 -23.34 -17.99 -6.42
CA LEU A 320 -22.13 -17.60 -7.17
C LEU A 320 -22.03 -16.08 -7.30
N VAL A 321 -23.11 -15.40 -7.70
CA VAL A 321 -23.15 -13.93 -7.78
C VAL A 321 -22.86 -13.30 -6.42
N GLN A 322 -23.50 -13.77 -5.35
CA GLN A 322 -23.27 -13.31 -4.00
C GLN A 322 -21.80 -13.47 -3.59
N GLY A 323 -21.21 -14.64 -3.84
CA GLY A 323 -19.82 -14.92 -3.51
C GLY A 323 -18.83 -14.03 -4.27
N PHE A 324 -19.07 -13.83 -5.57
CA PHE A 324 -18.26 -12.95 -6.42
C PHE A 324 -18.34 -11.48 -5.95
N CYS A 325 -19.54 -10.99 -5.61
CA CYS A 325 -19.73 -9.64 -5.07
C CYS A 325 -19.11 -9.49 -3.67
N PHE A 326 -19.30 -10.46 -2.78
CA PHE A 326 -18.78 -10.45 -1.41
C PHE A 326 -17.26 -10.21 -1.38
N ALA A 327 -16.53 -10.78 -2.34
CA ALA A 327 -15.09 -10.63 -2.46
C ALA A 327 -14.61 -9.17 -2.56
N ALA A 328 -15.41 -8.29 -3.16
CA ALA A 328 -15.03 -6.89 -3.36
C ALA A 328 -15.17 -6.04 -2.08
N LEU A 329 -16.05 -6.41 -1.15
CA LEU A 329 -16.54 -5.50 -0.10
C LEU A 329 -15.41 -5.01 0.82
N ALA A 330 -14.71 -5.92 1.50
CA ALA A 330 -13.63 -5.55 2.42
C ALA A 330 -12.46 -4.90 1.69
N GLN A 331 -12.05 -5.50 0.55
CA GLN A 331 -10.89 -5.06 -0.22
C GLN A 331 -11.05 -3.62 -0.73
N SER A 332 -12.26 -3.26 -1.18
CA SER A 332 -12.60 -1.93 -1.66
C SER A 332 -12.52 -0.89 -0.54
N LEU A 333 -13.10 -1.18 0.64
CA LEU A 333 -13.02 -0.27 1.79
C LEU A 333 -11.59 -0.12 2.30
N PHE A 334 -10.81 -1.21 2.38
CA PHE A 334 -9.41 -1.14 2.77
C PHE A 334 -8.61 -0.28 1.80
N LEU A 335 -8.82 -0.44 0.48
CA LEU A 335 -8.16 0.40 -0.52
C LEU A 335 -8.53 1.88 -0.31
N HIS A 336 -9.81 2.21 -0.27
CA HIS A 336 -10.28 3.59 -0.10
C HIS A 336 -9.74 4.26 1.17
N PHE A 337 -9.82 3.60 2.32
CA PHE A 337 -9.32 4.19 3.58
C PHE A 337 -7.80 4.25 3.60
N SER A 338 -7.09 3.29 3.00
CA SER A 338 -5.62 3.30 2.94
C SER A 338 -5.06 4.38 2.01
N THR A 339 -5.78 4.76 0.96
CA THR A 339 -5.36 5.82 0.03
C THR A 339 -5.59 7.22 0.60
N HIS A 340 -6.56 7.38 1.51
CA HIS A 340 -6.83 8.66 2.20
C HIS A 340 -6.12 8.78 3.55
N ALA A 341 -5.43 7.74 4.01
CA ALA A 341 -4.70 7.75 5.27
C ALA A 341 -3.28 8.35 5.07
N PRO A 342 -2.83 9.23 5.99
CA PRO A 342 -1.42 9.63 6.06
C PRO A 342 -0.51 8.41 6.17
N ASP A 343 0.67 8.44 5.55
CA ASP A 343 1.60 7.29 5.51
C ASP A 343 1.94 6.74 6.89
N GLU A 344 2.02 7.61 7.90
CA GLU A 344 2.31 7.25 9.30
C GLU A 344 1.14 6.54 10.03
N HIS A 345 -0.07 6.60 9.48
CA HIS A 345 -1.31 6.15 10.14
C HIS A 345 -2.17 5.18 9.31
N LYS A 346 -1.65 4.66 8.18
CA LYS A 346 -2.35 3.68 7.33
C LYS A 346 -2.91 2.48 8.10
N SER A 347 -2.14 1.93 9.05
CA SER A 347 -2.58 0.79 9.88
C SER A 347 -3.76 1.13 10.79
N ALA A 348 -3.85 2.37 11.29
CA ALA A 348 -4.96 2.80 12.13
C ALA A 348 -6.26 2.91 11.33
N PHE A 349 -6.20 3.43 10.11
CA PHE A 349 -7.36 3.57 9.22
C PHE A 349 -7.87 2.21 8.73
N VAL A 350 -6.95 1.32 8.32
CA VAL A 350 -7.28 -0.08 8.01
C VAL A 350 -7.90 -0.79 9.22
N GLY A 351 -7.37 -0.54 10.43
CA GLY A 351 -7.94 -1.04 11.68
C GLY A 351 -9.38 -0.57 11.92
N SER A 352 -9.70 0.71 11.66
CA SER A 352 -11.07 1.23 11.77
C SER A 352 -12.04 0.53 10.82
N VAL A 353 -11.65 0.31 9.57
CA VAL A 353 -12.47 -0.45 8.61
C VAL A 353 -12.75 -1.86 9.14
N ASN A 354 -11.71 -2.56 9.61
CA ASN A 354 -11.85 -3.91 10.15
C ASN A 354 -12.86 -3.95 11.32
N SER A 355 -12.84 -2.95 12.20
CA SER A 355 -13.83 -2.83 13.28
C SER A 355 -15.26 -2.71 12.77
N TYR A 356 -15.52 -1.91 11.73
CA TYR A 356 -16.86 -1.78 11.15
C TYR A 356 -17.36 -3.11 10.57
N LEU A 357 -16.49 -3.83 9.86
CA LEU A 357 -16.80 -5.15 9.30
C LEU A 357 -17.13 -6.16 10.42
N LEU A 358 -16.34 -6.18 11.49
CA LEU A 358 -16.53 -7.08 12.63
C LEU A 358 -17.84 -6.81 13.40
N ILE A 359 -18.24 -5.54 13.53
CA ILE A 359 -19.52 -5.17 14.13
C ILE A 359 -20.66 -5.78 13.32
N GLY A 360 -20.69 -5.58 12.00
CA GLY A 360 -21.71 -6.19 11.13
C GLY A 360 -21.68 -7.73 11.16
N GLN A 361 -20.49 -8.31 11.03
CA GLN A 361 -20.27 -9.77 11.06
C GLN A 361 -20.75 -10.42 12.36
N SER A 362 -20.70 -9.71 13.49
CA SER A 362 -21.14 -10.23 14.79
C SER A 362 -22.62 -9.95 15.04
N ALA A 363 -23.10 -8.74 14.72
CA ALA A 363 -24.48 -8.33 14.97
C ALA A 363 -25.49 -9.13 14.13
N GLY A 364 -25.16 -9.46 12.87
CA GLY A 364 -26.03 -10.24 11.98
C GLY A 364 -26.44 -11.58 12.59
N PRO A 365 -25.49 -12.49 12.86
CA PRO A 365 -25.79 -13.77 13.49
C PRO A 365 -26.44 -13.64 14.87
N LEU A 366 -26.00 -12.71 15.72
CA LEU A 366 -26.56 -12.52 17.06
C LEU A 366 -28.05 -12.16 17.04
N LEU A 367 -28.48 -11.38 16.05
CA LEU A 367 -29.87 -10.96 15.91
C LEU A 367 -30.73 -11.96 15.14
N ALA A 368 -30.16 -13.03 14.58
CA ALA A 368 -30.90 -14.01 13.80
C ALA A 368 -32.02 -14.70 14.58
N GLY A 369 -31.74 -15.23 15.79
CA GLY A 369 -32.74 -15.90 16.63
C GLY A 369 -33.88 -14.99 17.09
N PRO A 370 -33.60 -13.80 17.65
CA PRO A 370 -34.65 -12.83 17.95
C PRO A 370 -35.48 -12.45 16.72
N MET A 371 -34.86 -12.32 15.54
CA MET A 371 -35.59 -11.98 14.31
C MET A 371 -36.56 -13.09 13.87
N THR A 372 -36.16 -14.35 13.97
CA THR A 372 -37.01 -15.47 13.56
C THR A 372 -38.10 -15.82 14.57
N SER A 373 -38.02 -15.31 15.80
CA SER A 373 -39.16 -15.37 16.73
C SER A 373 -40.34 -14.48 16.33
N VAL A 374 -40.10 -13.47 15.49
CA VAL A 374 -41.11 -12.48 15.08
C VAL A 374 -41.41 -12.51 13.57
N LEU A 375 -40.47 -13.03 12.76
CA LEU A 375 -40.60 -13.13 11.32
C LEU A 375 -40.34 -14.57 10.85
N PRO A 376 -41.05 -15.06 9.83
CA PRO A 376 -40.68 -16.31 9.18
C PRO A 376 -39.31 -16.18 8.49
N ALA A 377 -38.63 -17.30 8.24
CA ALA A 377 -37.27 -17.31 7.67
C ALA A 377 -37.12 -16.45 6.39
N PRO A 378 -38.03 -16.50 5.39
CA PRO A 378 -37.98 -15.59 4.24
C PRO A 378 -38.01 -14.10 4.62
N GLY A 379 -38.84 -13.73 5.61
CA GLY A 379 -38.94 -12.36 6.11
C GLY A 379 -37.66 -11.89 6.78
N ALA A 380 -37.04 -12.75 7.60
CA ALA A 380 -35.75 -12.48 8.21
C ALA A 380 -34.63 -12.33 7.14
N ILE A 381 -34.62 -13.16 6.09
CA ILE A 381 -33.69 -13.02 4.96
C ILE A 381 -33.90 -11.70 4.20
N LEU A 382 -35.15 -11.26 4.02
CA LEU A 382 -35.44 -9.97 3.38
C LEU A 382 -34.94 -8.78 4.21
N VAL A 383 -34.97 -8.86 5.53
CA VAL A 383 -34.34 -7.84 6.40
C VAL A 383 -32.82 -7.80 6.18
N MET A 384 -32.17 -8.96 6.02
CA MET A 384 -30.74 -9.04 5.68
C MET A 384 -30.44 -8.42 4.32
N ALA A 385 -31.29 -8.70 3.31
CA ALA A 385 -31.18 -8.08 1.99
C ALA A 385 -31.38 -6.56 2.05
N ALA A 386 -32.34 -6.09 2.85
CA ALA A 386 -32.60 -4.67 3.07
C ALA A 386 -31.41 -3.96 3.74
N ALA A 387 -30.72 -4.60 4.69
CA ALA A 387 -29.50 -4.06 5.30
C ALA A 387 -28.36 -3.91 4.27
N CYS A 388 -28.19 -4.89 3.37
CA CYS A 388 -27.26 -4.77 2.25
C CYS A 388 -27.68 -3.67 1.26
N ALA A 389 -28.98 -3.56 0.95
CA ALA A 389 -29.52 -2.53 0.06
C ALA A 389 -29.33 -1.13 0.64
N LEU A 390 -29.51 -0.95 1.96
CA LEU A 390 -29.20 0.29 2.65
C LEU A 390 -27.72 0.65 2.50
N GLY A 391 -26.81 -0.30 2.69
CA GLY A 391 -25.38 -0.06 2.48
C GLY A 391 -25.04 0.27 1.03
N TRP A 392 -25.72 -0.35 0.06
CA TRP A 392 -25.63 0.03 -1.34
C TRP A 392 -26.07 1.49 -1.57
N VAL A 393 -27.25 1.88 -1.10
CA VAL A 393 -27.78 3.25 -1.26
C VAL A 393 -26.87 4.29 -0.59
N LEU A 394 -26.40 4.02 0.63
CA LEU A 394 -25.50 4.92 1.37
C LEU A 394 -24.15 5.13 0.67
N THR A 395 -23.70 4.16 -0.13
CA THR A 395 -22.44 4.25 -0.88
C THR A 395 -22.59 4.82 -2.29
N LEU A 396 -23.80 4.92 -2.86
CA LEU A 396 -24.02 5.48 -4.20
C LEU A 396 -23.53 6.92 -4.34
N ARG A 397 -23.79 7.78 -3.34
CA ARG A 397 -23.34 9.18 -3.36
C ARG A 397 -21.81 9.28 -3.32
N PRO A 398 -21.10 8.69 -2.34
CA PRO A 398 -19.64 8.61 -2.33
C PRO A 398 -19.04 7.99 -3.60
N ALA A 399 -19.65 6.92 -4.14
CA ALA A 399 -19.20 6.27 -5.37
C ALA A 399 -19.36 7.17 -6.61
N ARG A 400 -20.42 7.98 -6.67
CA ARG A 400 -20.60 8.99 -7.73
C ARG A 400 -19.57 10.12 -7.60
N ALA A 401 -19.26 10.57 -6.38
CA ALA A 401 -18.19 11.54 -6.15
C ALA A 401 -16.79 10.98 -6.48
N GLU A 402 -16.61 9.65 -6.46
CA GLU A 402 -15.40 9.01 -6.98
C GLU A 402 -15.40 8.95 -8.52
N LYS A 403 -16.59 9.00 -9.14
CA LYS A 403 -16.74 9.10 -10.60
C LYS A 403 -16.40 10.49 -11.13
N TYR A 404 -16.75 11.51 -10.34
CA TYR A 404 -16.53 12.92 -10.61
C TYR A 404 -15.77 13.51 -9.42
N PRO A 405 -14.41 13.56 -9.45
CA PRO A 405 -13.66 14.15 -8.35
C PRO A 405 -14.23 15.53 -7.99
N PRO A 406 -14.16 15.96 -6.71
CA PRO A 406 -14.86 17.13 -6.17
C PRO A 406 -14.46 18.51 -6.75
N GLU A 407 -13.97 18.56 -7.98
CA GLU A 407 -13.89 19.78 -8.79
C GLU A 407 -15.19 20.04 -9.58
N VAL A 408 -16.19 19.13 -9.56
CA VAL A 408 -17.43 19.29 -10.38
C VAL A 408 -18.73 19.31 -9.57
N ALA A 409 -18.70 19.29 -8.23
CA ALA A 409 -19.92 19.34 -7.41
C ALA A 409 -19.85 20.43 -6.33
N GLU A 410 -20.46 21.57 -6.67
CA GLU A 410 -21.07 22.59 -5.82
C GLU A 410 -20.70 22.57 -4.32
N THR A 411 -19.76 23.43 -3.93
CA THR A 411 -19.73 24.02 -2.60
C THR A 411 -19.98 25.51 -2.72
N GLY A 412 -21.09 25.95 -2.12
CA GLY A 412 -21.45 27.36 -1.96
C GLY A 412 -20.43 28.10 -1.10
N SER A 413 -19.43 28.68 -1.76
CA SER A 413 -18.84 29.98 -1.47
C SER A 413 -17.96 30.32 -2.66
N GLY A 414 -18.37 31.32 -3.44
CA GLY A 414 -17.79 31.61 -4.75
C GLY A 414 -16.28 31.83 -4.73
N ARG A 415 -15.55 30.89 -5.33
CA ARG A 415 -14.39 31.05 -6.24
C ARG A 415 -13.78 29.66 -6.48
N THR A 416 -14.07 29.09 -7.64
CA THR A 416 -13.81 27.70 -8.05
C THR A 416 -12.36 27.44 -8.45
N GLY A 417 -11.88 26.23 -8.16
CA GLY A 417 -10.73 25.58 -8.80
C GLY A 417 -11.05 25.22 -10.25
N THR A 418 -11.10 26.25 -11.09
CA THR A 418 -11.35 26.13 -12.52
C THR A 418 -10.02 25.84 -13.20
N ILE A 419 -9.90 24.81 -14.04
CA ILE A 419 -8.80 24.75 -15.01
C ILE A 419 -9.05 25.91 -15.97
N VAL A 420 -8.33 27.00 -15.76
CA VAL A 420 -8.43 28.18 -16.62
C VAL A 420 -7.54 27.92 -17.83
N ARG A 421 -8.15 27.77 -19.00
CA ARG A 421 -7.40 27.71 -20.25
C ARG A 421 -6.97 29.12 -20.62
N ASP A 422 -5.67 29.32 -20.82
CA ASP A 422 -5.19 30.54 -21.43
C ASP A 422 -5.69 30.64 -22.88
N HIS A 423 -6.36 31.76 -23.17
CA HIS A 423 -6.89 32.07 -24.51
C HIS A 423 -5.81 32.65 -25.45
N ALA A 424 -4.64 33.00 -24.92
CA ALA A 424 -3.50 33.51 -25.66
C ALA A 424 -2.19 32.96 -25.05
N PRO A 425 -1.12 32.75 -25.85
CA PRO A 425 0.16 32.26 -25.35
C PRO A 425 0.70 33.10 -24.19
N ALA A 426 1.07 32.45 -23.08
CA ALA A 426 1.66 33.10 -21.92
C ALA A 426 2.70 32.19 -21.25
N LEU A 427 3.69 32.82 -20.61
CA LEU A 427 4.57 32.14 -19.67
C LEU A 427 4.07 32.39 -18.24
N HIS A 428 4.38 31.49 -17.31
CA HIS A 428 3.98 31.66 -15.92
C HIS A 428 5.19 31.79 -15.02
N ALA A 429 5.32 32.93 -14.34
CA ALA A 429 6.25 33.02 -13.22
C ALA A 429 5.67 32.24 -12.05
N TYR A 430 6.43 31.30 -11.50
CA TYR A 430 6.05 30.51 -10.34
C TYR A 430 7.00 30.78 -9.19
N GLU A 431 6.45 30.92 -8.00
CA GLU A 431 7.21 31.02 -6.78
C GLU A 431 6.64 30.14 -5.67
N GLN A 432 7.54 29.50 -4.95
CA GLN A 432 7.26 28.68 -3.80
C GLN A 432 8.07 29.18 -2.61
N THR A 433 7.38 29.55 -1.52
CA THR A 433 8.02 30.03 -0.28
C THR A 433 7.70 29.10 0.87
N GLY A 434 8.72 28.68 1.62
CA GLY A 434 8.56 27.79 2.77
C GLY A 434 9.73 27.82 3.75
N PRO A 435 9.81 26.86 4.69
CA PRO A 435 10.85 26.80 5.71
C PRO A 435 12.28 26.69 5.16
N HIS A 436 12.41 26.22 3.92
CA HIS A 436 13.69 26.00 3.22
C HIS A 436 14.09 27.16 2.31
N GLY A 437 13.34 28.27 2.34
CA GLY A 437 13.57 29.45 1.52
C GLY A 437 12.54 29.62 0.39
N THR A 438 12.90 30.44 -0.59
CA THR A 438 12.07 30.76 -1.74
C THR A 438 12.68 30.17 -3.01
N LEU A 439 11.89 29.42 -3.77
CA LEU A 439 12.22 28.94 -5.10
C LEU A 439 11.38 29.70 -6.12
N ARG A 440 12.02 30.34 -7.10
CA ARG A 440 11.33 31.06 -8.18
C ARG A 440 11.81 30.57 -9.55
N GLY A 441 10.88 30.37 -10.48
CA GLY A 441 11.18 29.89 -11.82
C GLY A 441 10.07 30.17 -12.83
N VAL A 442 10.29 29.80 -14.08
CA VAL A 442 9.29 29.85 -15.15
C VAL A 442 8.62 28.48 -15.26
N LEU A 443 7.30 28.44 -15.11
CA LEU A 443 6.48 27.27 -15.35
C LEU A 443 5.95 27.32 -16.79
N THR A 444 6.38 26.37 -17.62
CA THR A 444 6.09 26.34 -19.07
C THR A 444 6.16 24.90 -19.60
N THR A 445 6.04 24.72 -20.91
CA THR A 445 6.30 23.43 -21.58
C THR A 445 7.64 23.49 -22.33
N VAL A 446 8.44 22.44 -22.23
CA VAL A 446 9.72 22.30 -22.95
C VAL A 446 9.62 21.22 -24.02
N HIS A 447 10.31 21.41 -25.13
CA HIS A 447 10.39 20.39 -26.18
C HIS A 447 11.30 19.23 -25.74
N LEU A 448 10.93 17.99 -26.06
CA LEU A 448 11.67 16.78 -25.66
C LEU A 448 13.04 16.63 -26.34
N ASP A 449 13.32 17.42 -27.38
CA ASP A 449 14.64 17.48 -28.04
C ASP A 449 15.49 18.68 -27.58
N SER A 450 14.99 19.49 -26.64
CA SER A 450 15.83 20.50 -25.97
C SER A 450 17.02 19.83 -25.26
N ALA A 451 18.08 20.59 -25.01
CA ALA A 451 19.31 20.11 -24.37
C ALA A 451 19.10 19.81 -22.87
N LEU A 452 18.35 18.74 -22.57
CA LEU A 452 18.00 18.28 -21.24
C LEU A 452 18.94 17.17 -20.77
N LEU A 453 19.77 17.47 -19.78
CA LEU A 453 20.79 16.56 -19.25
C LEU A 453 20.27 15.81 -18.01
N PRO A 454 20.05 14.49 -18.09
CA PRO A 454 19.73 13.69 -16.90
C PRO A 454 21.00 13.53 -16.05
N HIS A 455 20.88 13.48 -14.72
CA HIS A 455 22.02 13.19 -13.83
C HIS A 455 21.89 11.84 -13.12
N GLN A 456 20.79 11.11 -13.34
CA GLN A 456 20.50 9.80 -12.74
C GLN A 456 19.91 8.84 -13.79
N ASP A 457 20.16 7.54 -13.61
CA ASP A 457 19.45 6.48 -14.34
C ASP A 457 18.00 6.32 -13.90
N VAL A 458 17.19 5.79 -14.83
CA VAL A 458 15.76 5.53 -14.63
C VAL A 458 15.49 4.03 -14.50
N ILE A 459 14.47 3.70 -13.72
CA ILE A 459 14.01 2.32 -13.55
C ILE A 459 13.02 2.00 -14.69
N PRO A 460 13.31 1.02 -15.57
CA PRO A 460 12.48 0.73 -16.74
C PRO A 460 11.00 0.47 -16.43
N GLU A 461 10.71 -0.27 -15.35
CA GLU A 461 9.34 -0.60 -14.95
C GLU A 461 8.54 0.65 -14.54
N ARG A 462 9.21 1.61 -13.87
CA ARG A 462 8.60 2.88 -13.48
C ARG A 462 8.35 3.77 -14.70
N VAL A 463 9.26 3.77 -15.66
CA VAL A 463 9.10 4.48 -16.94
C VAL A 463 7.89 3.93 -17.71
N ALA A 464 7.79 2.60 -17.84
CA ALA A 464 6.66 1.96 -18.51
C ALA A 464 5.31 2.30 -17.85
N ALA A 465 5.25 2.24 -16.51
CA ALA A 465 4.04 2.60 -15.77
C ALA A 465 3.61 4.06 -15.95
N ILE A 466 4.56 5.01 -16.05
CA ILE A 466 4.26 6.41 -16.34
C ILE A 466 3.80 6.58 -17.79
N ALA A 467 4.47 5.92 -18.75
CA ALA A 467 4.12 6.01 -20.17
C ALA A 467 2.72 5.46 -20.47
N GLU A 468 2.31 4.37 -19.80
CA GLU A 468 0.93 3.86 -19.88
C GLU A 468 -0.10 4.88 -19.38
N ARG A 469 0.21 5.62 -18.31
CA ARG A 469 -0.68 6.70 -17.84
C ARG A 469 -0.81 7.82 -18.88
N MET A 470 0.28 8.17 -19.56
CA MET A 470 0.27 9.15 -20.66
C MET A 470 -0.57 8.66 -21.85
N ARG A 471 -0.48 7.37 -22.22
CA ARG A 471 -1.32 6.75 -23.28
C ARG A 471 -2.82 6.79 -22.98
N GLY A 472 -3.19 6.69 -21.70
CA GLY A 472 -4.57 6.75 -21.23
C GLY A 472 -5.25 8.12 -21.37
N GLY A 473 -4.56 9.14 -21.91
CA GLY A 473 -5.15 10.47 -22.14
C GLY A 473 -5.37 11.27 -20.85
N ARG A 474 -4.74 10.87 -19.73
CA ARG A 474 -4.80 11.64 -18.48
C ARG A 474 -3.90 12.87 -18.62
N LEU A 475 -4.39 14.02 -18.14
CA LEU A 475 -3.59 15.24 -17.98
C LEU A 475 -2.32 14.89 -17.18
N ASP A 476 -1.14 15.19 -17.73
CA ASP A 476 0.09 15.16 -16.94
C ASP A 476 0.15 16.47 -16.14
N VAL A 477 -0.06 16.36 -14.83
CA VAL A 477 -0.18 17.50 -13.92
C VAL A 477 1.13 17.80 -13.18
N ASP A 478 2.17 16.97 -13.38
CA ASP A 478 3.41 17.06 -12.63
C ASP A 478 4.54 17.63 -13.52
N PRO A 479 4.94 18.91 -13.36
CA PRO A 479 6.04 19.48 -14.12
C PRO A 479 7.39 18.90 -13.69
N VAL A 480 8.29 18.65 -14.65
CA VAL A 480 9.68 18.31 -14.32
C VAL A 480 10.42 19.54 -13.79
N LEU A 481 11.32 19.35 -12.83
CA LEU A 481 12.14 20.45 -12.32
C LEU A 481 13.44 20.50 -13.11
N LEU A 482 13.66 21.61 -13.80
CA LEU A 482 14.85 21.86 -14.60
C LEU A 482 15.67 22.98 -13.96
N GLY A 483 16.97 22.73 -13.81
CA GLY A 483 17.93 23.75 -13.39
C GLY A 483 18.81 24.15 -14.56
N LEU A 484 19.06 25.46 -14.71
CA LEU A 484 20.04 25.99 -15.66
C LEU A 484 20.74 27.21 -15.07
N SER A 485 21.87 27.59 -15.66
CA SER A 485 22.56 28.84 -15.34
C SER A 485 22.28 29.87 -16.43
N GLY A 486 21.52 30.90 -16.08
CA GLY A 486 21.16 31.99 -16.99
C GLY A 486 22.20 33.10 -17.06
N ASP A 487 21.98 34.07 -17.94
CA ASP A 487 22.62 35.39 -17.90
C ASP A 487 21.85 36.39 -17.01
N GLY A 488 20.73 35.95 -16.44
CA GLY A 488 19.95 36.69 -15.44
C GLY A 488 18.79 37.49 -16.03
N ARG A 489 18.60 37.50 -17.36
CA ARG A 489 17.44 38.16 -18.00
C ARG A 489 16.12 37.58 -17.51
N THR A 490 15.94 36.26 -17.59
CA THR A 490 14.76 35.54 -17.11
C THR A 490 14.51 35.84 -15.63
N THR A 491 15.56 35.76 -14.81
CA THR A 491 15.48 36.10 -13.38
C THR A 491 14.98 37.53 -13.16
N THR A 492 15.44 38.49 -13.96
CA THR A 492 14.99 39.89 -13.87
C THR A 492 13.53 40.04 -14.24
N HIS A 493 13.05 39.38 -15.30
CA HIS A 493 11.64 39.39 -15.68
C HIS A 493 10.74 38.73 -14.63
N LEU A 494 11.16 37.59 -14.07
CA LEU A 494 10.46 36.91 -12.97
C LEU A 494 10.39 37.80 -11.72
N ALA A 495 11.46 38.54 -11.41
CA ALA A 495 11.47 39.49 -10.31
C ALA A 495 10.47 40.64 -10.51
N ARG A 496 10.44 41.23 -11.71
CA ARG A 496 9.46 42.26 -12.08
C ARG A 496 8.03 41.73 -11.99
N ALA A 497 7.76 40.53 -12.49
CA ALA A 497 6.44 39.90 -12.41
C ALA A 497 5.99 39.71 -10.94
N SER A 498 6.91 39.37 -10.04
CA SER A 498 6.59 39.15 -8.61
C SER A 498 6.11 40.39 -7.85
N HIS A 499 6.31 41.59 -8.41
CA HIS A 499 5.79 42.85 -7.85
C HIS A 499 4.33 43.14 -8.26
N GLN A 500 3.77 42.36 -9.19
CA GLN A 500 2.38 42.47 -9.61
C GLN A 500 1.48 41.57 -8.74
N GLU A 501 0.16 41.75 -8.85
CA GLU A 501 -0.80 40.89 -8.19
C GLU A 501 -0.76 39.47 -8.80
N PRO A 502 -0.58 38.41 -7.99
CA PRO A 502 -0.54 37.04 -8.49
C PRO A 502 -1.91 36.59 -8.98
N VAL A 503 -1.92 35.85 -10.09
CA VAL A 503 -3.12 35.17 -10.62
C VAL A 503 -3.57 34.06 -9.67
N THR A 504 -2.63 33.48 -8.91
CA THR A 504 -2.92 32.46 -7.90
C THR A 504 -1.98 32.62 -6.72
N ASP A 505 -2.52 32.60 -5.52
CA ASP A 505 -1.79 32.64 -4.25
C ASP A 505 -2.44 31.67 -3.25
N VAL A 506 -1.76 30.55 -2.97
CA VAL A 506 -2.33 29.44 -2.21
C VAL A 506 -1.33 28.93 -1.19
N LEU A 507 -1.77 28.74 0.05
CA LEU A 507 -1.04 28.00 1.07
C LEU A 507 -1.35 26.51 0.94
N GLY A 508 -0.33 25.68 0.76
CA GLY A 508 -0.42 24.23 0.72
C GLY A 508 -0.58 23.59 2.09
N ASP A 509 -1.08 22.36 2.09
CA ASP A 509 -1.24 21.53 3.29
C ASP A 509 0.11 21.18 3.96
N ASP A 510 1.21 21.33 3.22
CA ASP A 510 2.59 21.19 3.67
C ASP A 510 3.14 22.49 4.31
N GLY A 511 2.32 23.54 4.41
CA GLY A 511 2.70 24.84 4.93
C GLY A 511 3.52 25.70 3.97
N GLN A 512 3.64 25.31 2.70
CA GLN A 512 4.34 26.10 1.67
C GLN A 512 3.37 27.00 0.93
N ARG A 513 3.76 28.26 0.69
CA ARG A 513 2.96 29.21 -0.07
C ARG A 513 3.38 29.18 -1.53
N HIS A 514 2.41 29.09 -2.43
CA HIS A 514 2.59 28.99 -3.88
C HIS A 514 1.98 30.22 -4.55
N ARG A 515 2.76 30.91 -5.36
CA ARG A 515 2.34 32.10 -6.10
C ARG A 515 2.60 31.94 -7.60
N LEU A 516 1.66 32.38 -8.42
CA LEU A 516 1.73 32.29 -9.86
C LEU A 516 1.37 33.64 -10.48
N TRP A 517 2.20 34.13 -11.41
CA TRP A 517 1.91 35.33 -12.21
C TRP A 517 1.94 34.97 -13.69
N ARG A 518 1.02 35.56 -14.47
CA ARG A 518 0.94 35.38 -15.91
C ARG A 518 1.77 36.45 -16.61
N ILE A 519 2.65 36.03 -17.51
CA ILE A 519 3.48 36.89 -18.36
C ILE A 519 2.93 36.79 -19.79
N SER A 520 2.21 37.83 -20.21
CA SER A 520 1.57 37.91 -21.53
C SER A 520 2.29 38.84 -22.53
N ASP A 521 3.23 39.67 -22.07
CA ASP A 521 3.98 40.60 -22.93
C ASP A 521 4.90 39.85 -23.90
N ASP A 522 4.67 40.01 -25.20
CA ASP A 522 5.38 39.31 -26.28
C ASP A 522 6.90 39.54 -26.21
N SER A 523 7.33 40.78 -25.97
CA SER A 523 8.77 41.11 -25.90
C SER A 523 9.46 40.38 -24.73
N VAL A 524 8.78 40.30 -23.58
CA VAL A 524 9.29 39.59 -22.40
C VAL A 524 9.29 38.08 -22.63
N ARG A 525 8.26 37.53 -23.28
CA ARG A 525 8.19 36.10 -23.60
C ARG A 525 9.30 35.69 -24.58
N ASP A 526 9.57 36.53 -25.57
CA ASP A 526 10.62 36.29 -26.56
C ASP A 526 12.01 36.38 -25.93
N ASP A 527 12.26 37.36 -25.04
CA ASP A 527 13.52 37.46 -24.31
C ASP A 527 13.78 36.26 -23.40
N ILE A 528 12.76 35.81 -22.64
CA ILE A 528 12.85 34.60 -21.81
C ILE A 528 13.12 33.37 -22.69
N SER A 529 12.36 33.19 -23.78
CA SER A 529 12.50 32.03 -24.66
C SER A 529 13.88 32.00 -25.32
N HIS A 530 14.37 33.15 -25.79
CA HIS A 530 15.70 33.28 -26.40
C HIS A 530 16.83 32.94 -25.44
N GLU A 531 16.75 33.36 -24.18
CA GLU A 531 17.71 32.94 -23.17
C GLU A 531 17.62 31.43 -22.95
N LEU A 532 16.43 30.88 -22.71
CA LEU A 532 16.24 29.46 -22.41
C LEU A 532 16.71 28.53 -23.53
N ASP A 533 16.47 28.88 -24.79
CA ASP A 533 16.86 28.07 -25.97
C ASP A 533 18.37 27.95 -26.16
N GLN A 534 19.14 28.92 -25.65
CA GLN A 534 20.61 28.92 -25.73
C GLN A 534 21.27 28.17 -24.58
N ARG A 535 20.50 27.69 -23.60
CA ARG A 535 21.03 27.08 -22.38
C ARG A 535 20.81 25.58 -22.37
N VAL A 536 21.76 24.91 -21.72
CA VAL A 536 21.66 23.49 -21.41
C VAL A 536 21.08 23.37 -20.01
N ALA A 537 19.95 22.69 -19.88
CA ALA A 537 19.28 22.48 -18.60
C ALA A 537 19.54 21.07 -18.08
N PHE A 538 19.81 20.93 -16.78
CA PHE A 538 19.85 19.62 -16.14
C PHE A 538 18.51 19.29 -15.50
N ILE A 539 18.11 18.02 -15.57
CA ILE A 539 16.89 17.54 -14.93
C ILE A 539 17.20 17.38 -13.44
N ALA A 540 16.68 18.26 -12.58
CA ALA A 540 16.81 18.17 -11.13
C ALA A 540 15.84 17.11 -10.58
N ASP A 541 14.57 17.15 -10.98
CA ASP A 541 13.60 16.10 -10.66
C ASP A 541 12.72 15.75 -11.88
N GLY A 542 12.28 14.49 -11.96
CA GLY A 542 11.41 14.02 -13.04
C GLY A 542 12.09 13.19 -14.13
N HIS A 543 13.27 12.60 -13.89
CA HIS A 543 13.98 11.76 -14.88
C HIS A 543 13.10 10.65 -15.46
N HIS A 544 12.31 9.98 -14.60
CA HIS A 544 11.38 8.92 -15.03
C HIS A 544 10.25 9.47 -15.91
N ARG A 545 9.77 10.70 -15.64
CA ARG A 545 8.73 11.37 -16.42
C ARG A 545 9.25 11.79 -17.79
N HIS A 546 10.41 12.43 -17.84
CA HIS A 546 11.10 12.75 -19.09
C HIS A 546 11.36 11.50 -19.96
N ALA A 547 11.88 10.41 -19.36
CA ALA A 547 12.08 9.16 -20.08
C ALA A 547 10.76 8.53 -20.58
N ALA A 548 9.69 8.61 -19.78
CA ALA A 548 8.38 8.11 -20.16
C ALA A 548 7.75 8.92 -21.30
N ALA A 549 7.87 10.25 -21.27
CA ALA A 549 7.41 11.14 -22.33
C ALA A 549 8.12 10.83 -23.66
N ARG A 550 9.44 10.64 -23.65
CA ARG A 550 10.20 10.22 -24.84
C ARG A 550 9.77 8.84 -25.35
N HIS A 551 9.51 7.89 -24.45
CA HIS A 551 8.99 6.57 -24.83
C HIS A 551 7.60 6.67 -25.46
N HIS A 552 6.72 7.50 -24.88
CA HIS A 552 5.38 7.74 -25.38
C HIS A 552 5.39 8.39 -26.77
N ARG A 553 6.16 9.47 -26.96
CA ARG A 553 6.39 10.12 -28.26
C ARG A 553 6.85 9.12 -29.32
N ARG A 554 7.87 8.31 -29.02
CA ARG A 554 8.36 7.29 -29.96
C ARG A 554 7.26 6.31 -30.38
N SER A 555 6.40 5.89 -29.45
CA SER A 555 5.28 5.01 -29.78
C SER A 555 4.23 5.68 -30.66
N LEU A 556 4.00 6.99 -30.51
CA LEU A 556 3.07 7.74 -31.36
C LEU A 556 3.65 7.96 -32.77
N HIS A 557 4.93 8.33 -32.87
CA HIS A 557 5.59 8.48 -34.17
C HIS A 557 5.68 7.15 -34.92
N ALA A 558 5.94 6.05 -34.21
CA ALA A 558 5.91 4.70 -34.79
C ALA A 558 4.49 4.29 -35.28
N ALA A 559 3.44 4.86 -34.69
CA ALA A 559 2.06 4.66 -35.13
C ALA A 559 1.62 5.63 -36.24
N GLY A 560 2.54 6.42 -36.81
CA GLY A 560 2.28 7.35 -37.91
C GLY A 560 1.76 8.73 -37.49
N HIS A 561 1.73 9.04 -36.19
CA HIS A 561 1.39 10.39 -35.72
C HIS A 561 2.60 11.33 -35.91
N GLY A 562 2.43 12.44 -36.61
CA GLY A 562 3.46 13.47 -36.83
C GLY A 562 3.75 14.32 -35.57
N PRO A 563 4.35 15.51 -35.74
CA PRO A 563 4.57 16.45 -34.62
C PRO A 563 3.27 16.81 -33.90
N GLY A 564 3.31 16.97 -32.58
CA GLY A 564 2.14 17.28 -31.79
C GLY A 564 2.42 17.57 -30.31
N PRO A 565 1.38 17.68 -29.47
CA PRO A 565 1.53 18.00 -28.05
C PRO A 565 2.42 17.01 -27.27
N TRP A 566 2.56 15.77 -27.76
CA TRP A 566 3.44 14.74 -27.20
C TRP A 566 4.94 15.01 -27.40
N ASP A 567 5.29 16.05 -28.15
CA ASP A 567 6.67 16.53 -28.27
C ASP A 567 7.10 17.44 -27.13
N TYR A 568 6.15 17.83 -26.27
CA TYR A 568 6.37 18.78 -25.17
C TYR A 568 6.10 18.14 -23.81
N LEU A 569 6.76 18.67 -22.78
CA LEU A 569 6.63 18.23 -21.39
C LEU A 569 6.50 19.45 -20.47
N PRO A 570 5.54 19.48 -19.53
CA PRO A 570 5.49 20.53 -18.51
C PRO A 570 6.77 20.56 -17.67
N ALA A 571 7.31 21.76 -17.45
CA ALA A 571 8.54 21.98 -16.70
C ALA A 571 8.48 23.26 -15.87
N LEU A 572 9.03 23.18 -14.66
CA LEU A 572 9.45 24.34 -13.88
C LEU A 572 10.94 24.54 -14.12
N ILE A 573 11.30 25.65 -14.76
CA ILE A 573 12.66 26.01 -15.10
C ILE A 573 13.16 27.05 -14.10
N VAL A 574 14.26 26.74 -13.42
CA VAL A 574 14.85 27.59 -12.38
C VAL A 574 16.25 27.99 -12.83
N ASP A 575 16.52 29.30 -12.79
CA ASP A 575 17.89 29.81 -12.85
C ASP A 575 18.55 29.55 -11.50
N VAL A 576 19.41 28.54 -11.48
CA VAL A 576 20.00 28.04 -10.24
C VAL A 576 21.11 28.97 -9.72
N THR A 577 21.58 29.94 -10.51
CA THR A 577 22.55 30.94 -10.05
C THR A 577 21.89 31.98 -9.15
N ALA A 578 20.68 32.40 -9.51
CA ALA A 578 19.88 33.34 -8.75
C ALA A 578 19.05 32.67 -7.65
N ASN A 579 18.52 31.46 -7.92
CA ASN A 579 17.68 30.69 -7.00
C ASN A 579 18.26 29.27 -6.85
N PRO A 580 19.32 29.08 -6.03
CA PRO A 580 19.94 27.79 -5.83
C PRO A 580 18.94 26.74 -5.33
N LEU A 581 19.02 25.52 -5.87
CA LEU A 581 18.14 24.42 -5.44
C LEU A 581 18.54 23.93 -4.05
N HIS A 582 17.56 23.62 -3.19
CA HIS A 582 17.86 23.00 -1.91
C HIS A 582 18.24 21.52 -2.14
N LEU A 583 19.50 21.20 -1.87
CA LEU A 583 20.04 19.84 -2.00
C LEU A 583 20.10 19.17 -0.63
N GLU A 584 19.36 18.08 -0.47
CA GLU A 584 19.34 17.32 0.77
C GLU A 584 20.14 16.00 0.65
N PRO A 585 20.92 15.64 1.68
CA PRO A 585 21.67 14.39 1.69
C PRO A 585 20.74 13.19 1.78
N ILE A 586 21.14 12.09 1.14
CA ILE A 586 20.51 10.78 1.33
C ILE A 586 21.52 9.86 2.02
N HIS A 587 21.20 9.40 3.22
CA HIS A 587 22.08 8.57 4.04
C HIS A 587 21.94 7.08 3.71
N ARG A 588 22.99 6.30 4.00
CA ARG A 588 23.05 4.86 3.68
C ARG A 588 22.99 4.08 4.96
N ILE A 589 22.01 3.19 5.10
CA ILE A 589 21.94 2.24 6.20
C ILE A 589 22.38 0.88 5.65
N LEU A 590 23.39 0.33 6.30
CA LEU A 590 24.00 -0.96 5.98
C LEU A 590 23.69 -1.91 7.15
N PRO A 591 22.46 -2.47 7.19
CA PRO A 591 21.95 -3.21 8.36
C PRO A 591 22.73 -4.50 8.66
N PHE A 592 23.52 -4.94 7.68
CA PHE A 592 24.18 -6.23 7.62
C PHE A 592 25.69 -6.16 7.80
N SER A 593 26.24 -4.96 7.95
CA SER A 593 27.69 -4.72 8.10
C SER A 593 28.09 -4.80 9.56
N ASP A 594 29.08 -5.63 9.89
CA ASP A 594 29.65 -5.63 11.24
C ASP A 594 30.40 -4.31 11.52
N PRO A 595 30.01 -3.53 12.54
CA PRO A 595 30.60 -2.22 12.82
C PRO A 595 32.10 -2.30 13.10
N HIS A 596 32.54 -3.32 13.84
CA HIS A 596 33.94 -3.49 14.21
C HIS A 596 34.80 -3.75 12.98
N ARG A 597 34.39 -4.71 12.13
CA ARG A 597 35.08 -4.99 10.87
C ARG A 597 35.03 -3.80 9.91
N ALA A 598 33.91 -3.11 9.80
CA ALA A 598 33.76 -1.97 8.88
C ALA A 598 34.67 -0.80 9.28
N LEU A 599 34.76 -0.49 10.57
CA LEU A 599 35.68 0.53 11.08
C LEU A 599 37.13 0.06 10.99
N ALA A 600 37.45 -1.17 11.39
CA ALA A 600 38.81 -1.71 11.32
C ALA A 600 39.36 -1.72 9.89
N THR A 601 38.52 -2.08 8.90
CA THR A 601 38.90 -1.98 7.49
C THR A 601 39.02 -0.53 7.03
N ALA A 602 38.12 0.37 7.45
CA ALA A 602 38.23 1.82 7.20
C ALA A 602 39.55 2.41 7.72
N HIS A 603 39.99 2.06 8.93
CA HIS A 603 41.26 2.49 9.51
C HIS A 603 42.49 2.12 8.66
N THR A 604 42.42 1.08 7.81
CA THR A 604 43.57 0.72 6.96
C THR A 604 43.81 1.68 5.81
N ARG A 605 42.80 2.48 5.41
CA ARG A 605 42.85 3.34 4.21
C ARG A 605 42.28 4.74 4.42
N PHE A 606 41.75 5.06 5.59
CA PHE A 606 41.17 6.36 5.95
C PHE A 606 41.59 6.75 7.38
N ASP A 607 41.64 8.05 7.66
CA ASP A 607 41.69 8.56 9.03
C ASP A 607 40.30 8.41 9.66
N VAL A 608 40.20 7.51 10.63
CA VAL A 608 38.95 7.20 11.35
C VAL A 608 39.09 7.61 12.80
N ARG A 609 38.21 8.49 13.28
CA ARG A 609 38.23 9.00 14.66
C ARG A 609 36.86 8.90 15.30
N PRO A 610 36.75 8.48 16.58
CA PRO A 610 35.48 8.53 17.29
C PRO A 610 34.98 9.97 17.41
N LEU A 611 33.67 10.15 17.39
CA LEU A 611 33.00 11.43 17.61
C LEU A 611 32.16 11.36 18.87
N ASP A 612 32.45 12.28 19.79
CA ASP A 612 31.64 12.52 20.97
C ASP A 612 30.44 13.43 20.65
N GLY A 613 29.54 13.60 21.63
CA GLY A 613 28.40 14.49 21.50
C GLY A 613 27.19 13.91 20.75
N ASP A 614 26.27 14.79 20.38
CA ASP A 614 24.99 14.43 19.76
C ASP A 614 25.07 14.45 18.22
N LEU A 615 23.96 14.06 17.57
CA LEU A 615 23.87 14.03 16.12
C LEU A 615 24.08 15.43 15.49
N THR A 616 23.67 16.48 16.18
CA THR A 616 23.84 17.87 15.73
C THR A 616 25.33 18.20 15.59
N HIS A 617 26.12 17.81 16.60
CA HIS A 617 27.58 17.94 16.56
C HIS A 617 28.18 17.10 15.42
N TRP A 618 27.76 15.83 15.26
CA TRP A 618 28.27 14.96 14.20
C TRP A 618 28.03 15.54 12.79
N ILE A 619 26.84 16.10 12.54
CA ILE A 619 26.52 16.75 11.27
C ILE A 619 27.37 18.01 11.05
N SER A 620 27.61 18.79 12.11
CA SER A 620 28.48 19.98 12.04
C SER A 620 29.91 19.61 11.67
N VAL A 621 30.49 18.61 12.33
CA VAL A 621 31.84 18.10 12.05
C VAL A 621 31.94 17.54 10.64
N LEU A 622 30.94 16.74 10.20
CA LEU A 622 30.87 16.23 8.84
C LEU A 622 30.90 17.36 7.81
N LYS A 623 30.08 18.41 7.99
CA LYS A 623 30.02 19.56 7.09
C LYS A 623 31.34 20.34 7.05
N HIS A 624 32.03 20.46 8.19
CA HIS A 624 33.33 21.13 8.27
C HIS A 624 34.39 20.39 7.43
N HIS A 625 34.57 19.09 7.66
CA HIS A 625 35.59 18.30 6.96
C HIS A 625 35.28 18.06 5.48
N ALA A 626 34.00 18.00 5.12
CA ALA A 626 33.54 17.91 3.74
C ALA A 626 34.02 19.08 2.86
N ARG A 627 34.44 20.22 3.43
CA ARG A 627 34.97 21.36 2.66
C ARG A 627 36.41 21.13 2.16
N SER A 628 37.16 20.25 2.82
CA SER A 628 38.60 20.03 2.53
C SER A 628 38.88 18.70 1.83
N GLY A 629 37.89 17.82 1.71
CA GLY A 629 38.02 16.54 1.02
C GLY A 629 36.92 15.53 1.40
N PRO A 630 37.03 14.27 0.93
CA PRO A 630 36.03 13.24 1.22
C PRO A 630 35.85 13.01 2.73
N ALA A 631 34.62 13.17 3.19
CA ALA A 631 34.26 13.05 4.60
C ALA A 631 32.92 12.32 4.77
N PHE A 632 32.87 11.42 5.75
CA PHE A 632 31.68 10.65 6.13
C PHE A 632 31.59 10.52 7.64
N VAL A 633 30.37 10.36 8.16
CA VAL A 633 30.19 9.89 9.53
C VAL A 633 29.60 8.48 9.50
N VAL A 634 30.34 7.52 10.02
CA VAL A 634 29.87 6.14 10.22
C VAL A 634 29.27 6.05 11.62
N ALA A 635 27.95 6.11 11.68
CA ALA A 635 27.19 5.85 12.89
C ALA A 635 27.08 4.34 13.13
N THR A 636 27.39 3.93 14.34
CA THR A 636 27.28 2.56 14.86
C THR A 636 26.31 2.53 16.03
N PRO A 637 25.96 1.35 16.58
CA PRO A 637 25.13 1.27 17.77
C PRO A 637 25.76 1.96 19.00
N ARG A 638 27.09 2.07 19.05
CA ARG A 638 27.84 2.59 20.19
C ARG A 638 28.25 4.06 20.07
N GLY A 639 28.20 4.64 18.87
CA GLY A 639 28.69 6.00 18.63
C GLY A 639 28.94 6.31 17.16
N GLY A 640 29.29 7.56 16.88
CA GLY A 640 29.66 8.04 15.55
C GLY A 640 31.17 8.03 15.36
N HIS A 641 31.62 7.77 14.13
CA HIS A 641 33.04 7.85 13.77
C HIS A 641 33.18 8.71 12.52
N LEU A 642 34.04 9.71 12.58
CA LEU A 642 34.42 10.51 11.42
C LEU A 642 35.39 9.69 10.55
N VAL A 643 35.11 9.58 9.27
CA VAL A 643 35.96 8.91 8.27
C VAL A 643 36.37 9.93 7.23
N THR A 644 37.66 10.27 7.18
CA THR A 644 38.22 11.34 6.32
C THR A 644 39.60 10.94 5.77
N LYS A 645 40.22 11.82 4.97
CA LYS A 645 41.61 11.70 4.50
C LYS A 645 41.94 10.29 3.96
N PRO A 646 41.28 9.86 2.86
CA PRO A 646 41.64 8.60 2.21
C PRO A 646 43.12 8.57 1.80
N ASP A 647 43.75 7.40 1.92
CA ASP A 647 45.08 7.12 1.37
C ASP A 647 45.10 7.45 -0.14
N PRO A 648 45.96 8.38 -0.60
CA PRO A 648 45.96 8.85 -1.99
C PRO A 648 46.19 7.72 -3.01
N ALA A 649 47.08 6.76 -2.71
CA ALA A 649 47.38 5.65 -3.60
C ALA A 649 46.19 4.70 -3.75
N PHE A 650 45.52 4.35 -2.64
CA PHE A 650 44.29 3.58 -2.65
C PHE A 650 43.16 4.30 -3.39
N LEU A 651 42.97 5.61 -3.14
CA LEU A 651 41.91 6.37 -3.78
C LEU A 651 42.09 6.44 -5.30
N ALA A 652 43.32 6.70 -5.76
CA ALA A 652 43.66 6.70 -7.18
C ALA A 652 43.40 5.33 -7.84
N SER A 653 43.73 4.23 -7.14
CA SER A 653 43.42 2.89 -7.63
C SER A 653 41.93 2.57 -7.62
N ALA A 654 41.18 3.03 -6.63
CA ALA A 654 39.74 2.78 -6.51
C ALA A 654 38.96 3.50 -7.61
N LEU A 655 39.35 4.74 -7.91
CA LEU A 655 38.68 5.63 -8.87
C LEU A 655 39.24 5.56 -10.30
N ARG A 656 40.12 4.59 -10.61
CA ARG A 656 40.77 4.47 -11.93
C ARG A 656 39.77 4.53 -13.09
N ASP A 657 38.70 3.77 -12.98
CA ASP A 657 37.66 3.62 -14.03
C ASP A 657 36.52 4.64 -13.88
N THR A 658 36.62 5.55 -12.93
CA THR A 658 35.62 6.59 -12.68
C THR A 658 35.89 7.79 -13.60
N PRO A 659 34.88 8.37 -14.27
CA PRO A 659 35.05 9.56 -15.09
C PRO A 659 35.57 10.77 -14.29
N PRO A 660 36.49 11.60 -14.83
CA PRO A 660 37.09 12.72 -14.11
C PRO A 660 36.08 13.67 -13.45
N ALA A 661 34.96 13.94 -14.14
CA ALA A 661 33.91 14.85 -13.69
C ALA A 661 33.25 14.46 -12.34
N ILE A 662 33.30 13.18 -11.95
CA ILE A 662 32.66 12.70 -10.72
C ILE A 662 33.65 12.13 -9.70
N ARG A 663 34.97 12.17 -9.97
CA ARG A 663 36.01 11.61 -9.08
C ARG A 663 36.08 12.32 -7.73
N THR A 664 35.81 13.62 -7.71
CA THR A 664 35.89 14.46 -6.49
C THR A 664 34.64 14.39 -5.62
N LEU A 665 33.56 13.77 -6.10
CA LEU A 665 32.31 13.66 -5.34
C LEU A 665 32.48 12.71 -4.15
N HIS A 666 32.07 13.17 -2.97
CA HIS A 666 32.08 12.33 -1.77
C HIS A 666 31.27 11.05 -1.96
N LEU A 667 30.18 11.12 -2.71
CA LEU A 667 29.32 9.96 -2.98
C LEU A 667 29.97 8.94 -3.92
N THR A 668 30.79 9.40 -4.86
CA THR A 668 31.58 8.51 -5.71
C THR A 668 32.67 7.81 -4.89
N VAL A 669 33.32 8.54 -3.98
CA VAL A 669 34.28 7.96 -3.04
C VAL A 669 33.60 6.97 -2.10
N LEU A 670 32.41 7.28 -1.59
CA LEU A 670 31.63 6.35 -0.77
C LEU A 670 31.35 5.05 -1.54
N HIS A 671 30.71 5.13 -2.70
CA HIS A 671 30.30 3.96 -3.44
C HIS A 671 31.50 3.13 -3.93
N THR A 672 32.51 3.79 -4.51
CA THR A 672 33.63 3.08 -5.15
C THR A 672 34.69 2.65 -4.14
N ALA A 673 35.12 3.55 -3.26
CA ALA A 673 36.23 3.26 -2.35
C ALA A 673 35.76 2.54 -1.08
N LEU A 674 34.73 3.04 -0.39
CA LEU A 674 34.24 2.43 0.85
C LEU A 674 33.36 1.20 0.59
N LEU A 675 32.25 1.34 -0.15
CA LEU A 675 31.27 0.26 -0.32
C LEU A 675 31.82 -0.89 -1.18
N ASP A 676 32.34 -0.58 -2.37
CA ASP A 676 32.76 -1.61 -3.34
C ASP A 676 34.15 -2.18 -3.05
N ARG A 677 35.18 -1.33 -2.90
CA ARG A 677 36.57 -1.80 -2.77
C ARG A 677 36.90 -2.27 -1.35
N LEU A 678 36.54 -1.48 -0.35
CA LEU A 678 36.96 -1.73 1.03
C LEU A 678 36.03 -2.71 1.75
N TRP A 679 34.72 -2.42 1.78
CA TRP A 679 33.73 -3.26 2.45
C TRP A 679 33.17 -4.39 1.57
N ARG A 680 33.46 -4.36 0.27
CA ARG A 680 33.10 -5.41 -0.71
C ARG A 680 31.61 -5.75 -0.67
N LEU A 681 30.78 -4.72 -0.60
CA LEU A 681 29.33 -4.87 -0.54
C LEU A 681 28.76 -5.13 -1.94
N PRO A 682 27.91 -6.16 -2.12
CA PRO A 682 27.19 -6.38 -3.38
C PRO A 682 26.29 -5.20 -3.73
N ARG A 683 26.29 -4.79 -5.01
CA ARG A 683 25.48 -3.69 -5.55
C ARG A 683 23.98 -4.04 -5.70
N HIS A 684 23.40 -4.73 -4.71
CA HIS A 684 21.97 -5.10 -4.70
C HIS A 684 21.18 -4.22 -3.71
N PRO A 685 19.94 -3.78 -4.05
CA PRO A 685 19.14 -2.88 -3.21
C PRO A 685 18.87 -3.38 -1.78
N GLU A 686 18.96 -4.68 -1.54
CA GLU A 686 18.73 -5.30 -0.23
C GLU A 686 19.84 -5.00 0.79
N HIS A 687 21.03 -4.58 0.34
CA HIS A 687 22.20 -4.38 1.20
C HIS A 687 22.42 -2.92 1.60
N ILE A 688 21.86 -1.97 0.84
CA ILE A 688 21.96 -0.54 1.07
C ILE A 688 20.55 0.04 1.11
N ARG A 689 20.09 0.42 2.31
CA ARG A 689 18.84 1.18 2.47
C ARG A 689 19.15 2.67 2.43
N TYR A 690 18.28 3.43 1.78
CA TYR A 690 18.42 4.88 1.66
C TYR A 690 17.46 5.57 2.62
N GLU A 691 17.96 6.55 3.37
CA GLU A 691 17.18 7.29 4.38
C GLU A 691 17.50 8.79 4.28
N HIS A 692 16.46 9.62 4.19
CA HIS A 692 16.60 11.07 4.00
C HIS A 692 16.93 11.79 5.32
N SER A 693 16.59 11.20 6.46
CA SER A 693 16.86 11.80 7.78
C SER A 693 18.07 11.16 8.47
N ALA A 694 19.10 11.96 8.76
CA ALA A 694 20.24 11.52 9.57
C ALA A 694 19.79 10.93 10.92
N ALA A 695 18.80 11.55 11.56
CA ALA A 695 18.27 11.11 12.85
C ALA A 695 17.57 9.75 12.77
N ARG A 696 16.88 9.47 11.65
CA ARG A 696 16.29 8.15 11.41
C ARG A 696 17.37 7.12 11.09
N ALA A 697 18.38 7.47 10.29
CA ALA A 697 19.50 6.58 9.97
C ALA A 697 20.28 6.14 11.22
N VAL A 698 20.65 7.09 12.10
CA VAL A 698 21.34 6.78 13.37
C VAL A 698 20.46 5.97 14.31
N ARG A 699 19.17 6.33 14.46
CA ARG A 699 18.24 5.56 15.29
C ARG A 699 18.06 4.13 14.77
N CYS A 700 17.98 3.95 13.46
CA CYS A 700 17.85 2.63 12.85
C CYS A 700 19.03 1.74 13.25
N VAL A 701 20.25 2.24 13.11
CA VAL A 701 21.46 1.47 13.45
C VAL A 701 21.61 1.21 14.94
N ARG A 702 21.30 2.20 15.79
CA ARG A 702 21.27 2.01 17.25
C ARG A 702 20.28 0.92 17.69
N ARG A 703 19.21 0.69 16.92
CA ARG A 703 18.18 -0.31 17.24
C ARG A 703 18.42 -1.67 16.60
N VAL A 704 18.80 -1.68 15.32
CA VAL A 704 18.83 -2.89 14.48
C VAL A 704 20.25 -3.47 14.37
N GLY A 705 21.27 -2.72 14.76
CA GLY A 705 22.66 -3.05 14.45
C GLY A 705 23.05 -2.59 13.04
N GLY A 706 24.24 -2.99 12.59
CA GLY A 706 24.80 -2.51 11.34
C GLY A 706 25.53 -1.17 11.47
N ILE A 707 25.72 -0.49 10.34
CA ILE A 707 26.26 0.89 10.31
C ILE A 707 25.41 1.80 9.44
N ALA A 708 25.44 3.10 9.71
CA ALA A 708 24.84 4.12 8.88
C ALA A 708 25.92 5.10 8.45
N VAL A 709 26.03 5.34 7.15
CA VAL A 709 26.94 6.33 6.60
C VAL A 709 26.16 7.60 6.34
N LEU A 710 26.42 8.61 7.16
CA LEU A 710 25.94 9.97 6.98
C LEU A 710 26.86 10.68 6.00
N THR A 711 26.25 11.45 5.10
CA THR A 711 26.91 12.07 3.96
C THR A 711 26.45 13.51 3.83
N THR A 712 27.21 14.30 3.09
CA THR A 712 26.76 15.60 2.58
C THR A 712 26.10 15.42 1.20
N PRO A 713 25.17 16.29 0.82
CA PRO A 713 24.72 16.35 -0.57
C PRO A 713 25.88 16.81 -1.47
N PRO A 714 25.85 16.51 -2.78
CA PRO A 714 26.71 17.18 -3.76
C PRO A 714 26.42 18.69 -3.79
N THR A 715 27.39 19.49 -4.23
CA THR A 715 27.14 20.91 -4.50
C THR A 715 26.45 21.09 -5.86
N GLN A 716 25.89 22.26 -6.09
CA GLN A 716 25.24 22.58 -7.37
C GLN A 716 26.24 22.54 -8.53
N ASP A 717 27.44 23.09 -8.36
CA ASP A 717 28.50 23.07 -9.38
C ASP A 717 28.94 21.65 -9.71
N GLN A 718 28.97 20.77 -8.71
CA GLN A 718 29.26 19.36 -8.87
C GLN A 718 28.19 18.64 -9.70
N LEU A 719 26.91 18.95 -9.47
CA LEU A 719 25.80 18.43 -10.30
C LEU A 719 25.90 18.93 -11.73
N ALA A 720 26.14 20.24 -11.92
CA ALA A 720 26.25 20.86 -13.23
C ALA A 720 27.44 20.30 -14.04
N THR A 721 28.60 20.14 -13.39
CA THR A 721 29.82 19.57 -14.01
C THR A 721 29.58 18.12 -14.46
N ALA A 722 28.97 17.29 -13.60
CA ALA A 722 28.67 15.90 -13.93
C ALA A 722 27.66 15.80 -15.09
N ALA A 723 26.61 16.62 -15.06
CA ALA A 723 25.62 16.69 -16.12
C ALA A 723 26.27 17.12 -17.45
N ALA A 724 27.04 18.21 -17.47
CA ALA A 724 27.72 18.73 -18.66
C ALA A 724 28.69 17.72 -19.29
N ALA A 725 29.33 16.88 -18.47
CA ALA A 725 30.18 15.79 -18.94
C ALA A 725 29.39 14.56 -19.45
N GLY A 726 28.06 14.58 -19.39
CA GLY A 726 27.20 13.44 -19.74
C GLY A 726 27.30 12.26 -18.77
N VAL A 727 27.84 12.49 -17.56
CA VAL A 727 28.13 11.43 -16.59
C VAL A 727 26.99 11.33 -15.57
N ARG A 728 26.57 10.09 -15.29
CA ARG A 728 25.56 9.81 -14.26
C ARG A 728 26.18 9.77 -12.87
N LEU A 729 25.47 10.35 -11.92
CA LEU A 729 25.83 10.31 -10.51
C LEU A 729 25.49 8.95 -9.91
N PRO A 730 26.16 8.56 -8.80
CA PRO A 730 25.77 7.38 -8.05
C PRO A 730 24.27 7.38 -7.68
N PRO A 731 23.62 6.21 -7.55
CA PRO A 731 22.21 6.13 -7.22
C PRO A 731 21.87 6.88 -5.92
N LYS A 732 20.75 7.62 -5.94
CA LYS A 732 20.24 8.38 -4.79
C LYS A 732 21.29 9.36 -4.25
N SER A 733 21.89 10.15 -5.13
CA SER A 733 22.94 11.10 -4.75
C SER A 733 22.42 12.30 -3.97
N THR A 734 21.24 12.81 -4.30
CA THR A 734 20.63 13.94 -3.58
C THR A 734 19.12 13.87 -3.71
N ALA A 735 18.41 14.49 -2.77
CA ALA A 735 17.02 14.89 -2.96
C ALA A 735 16.98 16.40 -3.27
N PHE A 736 16.06 16.82 -4.14
CA PHE A 736 15.84 18.22 -4.47
C PHE A 736 14.58 18.69 -3.75
N GLY A 737 14.71 19.80 -3.03
CA GLY A 737 13.60 20.46 -2.38
C GLY A 737 13.55 21.95 -2.70
N PRO A 738 12.37 22.58 -2.60
CA PRO A 738 11.06 21.93 -2.68
C PRO A 738 10.70 21.55 -4.12
N THR A 739 9.92 20.47 -4.31
CA THR A 739 9.43 20.07 -5.64
C THR A 739 8.24 20.94 -6.07
N PRO A 740 8.06 21.21 -7.37
CA PRO A 740 6.90 21.96 -7.85
C PRO A 740 5.59 21.28 -7.48
N ARG A 741 4.57 22.07 -7.14
CA ARG A 741 3.25 21.55 -6.80
C ARG A 741 2.54 21.01 -8.04
N PRO A 742 2.05 19.77 -8.01
CA PRO A 742 1.20 19.22 -9.06
C PRO A 742 -0.04 20.09 -9.32
N GLY A 743 -0.46 20.16 -10.59
CA GLY A 743 -1.76 20.73 -10.98
C GLY A 743 -1.81 22.24 -11.17
N LEU A 744 -0.71 22.98 -10.95
CA LEU A 744 -0.67 24.43 -11.17
C LEU A 744 -0.55 24.82 -12.65
N LEU A 745 0.04 23.96 -13.48
CA LEU A 745 0.06 24.09 -14.94
C LEU A 745 -0.05 22.70 -15.55
N THR A 746 -0.89 22.57 -16.58
CA THR A 746 -1.19 21.28 -17.20
C THR A 746 -1.16 21.43 -18.72
N SER A 747 -0.51 20.50 -19.42
CA SER A 747 -0.58 20.42 -20.89
C SER A 747 -1.60 19.35 -21.27
N ALA A 748 -2.65 19.72 -22.00
CA ALA A 748 -3.65 18.76 -22.47
C ALA A 748 -3.09 17.89 -23.61
N SER A 749 -3.19 16.56 -23.45
CA SER A 749 -3.05 15.60 -24.55
C SER A 749 -4.37 15.55 -25.33
N MET A 750 -4.34 15.87 -26.63
CA MET A 750 -5.54 15.91 -27.50
C MET A 750 -6.06 14.49 -27.80
N ARG A 751 -6.76 13.87 -26.85
CA ARG A 751 -7.67 12.74 -27.13
C ARG A 751 -9.14 13.05 -26.90
N GLY A 752 -9.48 14.19 -26.30
CA GLY A 752 -10.87 14.61 -26.04
C GLY A 752 -11.54 15.45 -27.13
N TYR A 753 -10.91 15.67 -28.29
CA TYR A 753 -11.38 16.65 -29.29
C TYR A 753 -12.21 16.06 -30.44
N ARG A 754 -12.54 14.76 -30.41
CA ARG A 754 -13.24 14.07 -31.50
C ARG A 754 -14.77 13.94 -31.33
N GLU A 755 -15.36 14.41 -30.23
CA GLU A 755 -16.80 14.26 -29.98
C GLU A 755 -17.58 15.59 -29.89
N THR A 756 -17.00 16.73 -30.28
CA THR A 756 -17.73 18.03 -30.18
C THR A 756 -17.47 19.00 -31.34
N ILE A 757 -17.10 18.47 -32.52
CA ILE A 757 -17.04 19.25 -33.77
C ILE A 757 -17.95 18.67 -34.88
N ASP A 758 -18.59 17.51 -34.68
CA ASP A 758 -19.61 17.01 -35.62
C ASP A 758 -21.03 17.60 -35.39
N ALA A 759 -21.18 18.56 -34.47
CA ALA A 759 -22.47 19.22 -34.20
C ALA A 759 -22.59 20.66 -34.72
N THR A 760 -21.54 21.26 -35.30
CA THR A 760 -21.58 22.67 -35.77
C THR A 760 -20.84 22.94 -37.09
N ALA A 761 -20.72 21.96 -37.98
CA ALA A 761 -20.29 22.18 -39.35
C ALA A 761 -21.19 21.44 -40.35
N GLY A 762 -22.47 21.80 -40.35
CA GLY A 762 -23.38 21.52 -41.45
C GLY A 762 -23.48 22.72 -42.39
N ARG A 763 -23.24 22.45 -43.68
CA ARG A 763 -23.52 23.25 -44.89
C ARG A 763 -22.35 24.12 -45.41
N GLY A 764 -21.73 23.65 -46.50
CA GLY A 764 -20.88 24.41 -47.42
C GLY A 764 -21.69 25.31 -48.36
N PRO A 765 -21.18 25.72 -49.54
CA PRO A 765 -19.88 25.44 -50.15
C PRO A 765 -18.78 26.46 -49.83
#